data_AF-A0AAW1Q9A9-F1
#
_entry.id   AF-A0AAW1Q9A9-F1
#
_cell.length_a   1.000
_cell.length_b   1.000
_cell.length_c   1.000
_cell.angle_alpha   90.00
_cell.angle_beta   90.00
_cell.angle_gamma   90.00
#
_symmetry.space_group_name_H-M   'P 1'
#
loop_
_entity.id
_entity.type
_entity.pdbx_description
1 polymer ?
#
loop_
_entity_poly.entity_id
_entity_poly.type
_entity_poly.pdbx_seq_one_letter_code
_entity_poly.pdbx_strand_id
1 'polypeptide(L)'
;METAAEPAPAVVGSMETKGAPKAKRRKVSGAKPKAPVERTVPALSGSVAAFMQCLQANQEPYAQGPWRREPWPVRPYESIAAYQVAPDAGEAADHAALLAKLRTSKACGPGCPSTVSFPLDLASAVNGVVVDAVPQALQLGLDVVERPAWGMDCFTHRAIFDALGQCSELVPADALAEESVRIRHDFIEHTLLPAINRQAEAGWDICRAIQEERFYFRLHPKGQGVMCKREGGLPAGTFVAEYLGELYSPWRWFEKQDALKKRNPHMGLPDFYNITLERPKDDEAGYDVVFVEAAQKASFASRLSHSCTPNCHTMSLAVDGRLTIGIFTSRDVAVGEELSWDYACVTESEREYRSAICMCGTRSCRGSFLYYANSSSFQAVMSKRHNFLDRNALVVRASCEEPTEADWERLKAHGIGRSILGANPDAQISEGWPPLPWMVKWASFILEFVELERAELPGALVEKAELGYTLEGAAVEADGVRDNRVQNLAITVDKAKFFMRHQTAQMQVAPLHVLTDAEVVEFLWSGAQSIGRRSAMLALQHISPAPAASGKQRKPANADAPNGLAAKGAAEIQALLKSARPADAAAARQLLCTLRSTLLQQGPAHAAMCDLLALYAHTQLFFSPSKFKPLTSAEATKGKGAAKKAPKAKAEAAGKPYRPAYLWGQLTAWFKQTVYDPTASLSADRRGTVSLPDPESAYCPATTSGKYLTGGERKALLDMLTRTPFVMWPTSTLWSFKNAAKVYGSPMLDAALRCSRAGTTLSAGDATWDALLTELRSAS
;
A
#
# COMPACT_ATOMS: atom_id res chain seq x y z
N MET A 1 -36.87 -29.35 -36.60
CA MET A 1 -36.75 -30.72 -36.08
C MET A 1 -36.03 -30.59 -34.74
N GLU A 2 -36.75 -30.97 -33.67
CA GLU A 2 -36.34 -31.26 -32.28
C GLU A 2 -35.62 -30.13 -31.50
N THR A 3 -36.33 -29.35 -30.64
CA THR A 3 -36.70 -29.58 -29.21
C THR A 3 -35.48 -29.67 -28.28
N ALA A 4 -35.34 -28.91 -27.19
CA ALA A 4 -36.32 -28.74 -26.12
C ALA A 4 -36.16 -27.43 -25.31
N ALA A 5 -37.25 -27.11 -24.61
CA ALA A 5 -37.62 -25.86 -23.98
C ALA A 5 -37.14 -25.69 -22.53
N GLU A 6 -37.27 -24.44 -22.04
CA GLU A 6 -37.36 -24.09 -20.61
C GLU A 6 -38.44 -24.91 -19.88
N PRO A 7 -38.38 -24.94 -18.52
CA PRO A 7 -39.39 -24.16 -17.82
C PRO A 7 -38.89 -23.44 -16.55
N ALA A 8 -39.62 -22.38 -16.20
CA ALA A 8 -39.59 -21.66 -14.93
C ALA A 8 -40.51 -22.34 -13.86
N PRO A 9 -40.86 -21.70 -12.72
CA PRO A 9 -40.45 -22.03 -11.35
C PRO A 9 -41.55 -22.69 -10.47
N ALA A 10 -41.18 -23.23 -9.30
CA ALA A 10 -42.14 -23.61 -8.23
C ALA A 10 -41.48 -23.42 -6.84
N VAL A 11 -41.93 -22.46 -6.02
CA VAL A 11 -43.01 -22.51 -4.99
C VAL A 11 -42.52 -22.97 -3.61
N VAL A 12 -42.78 -22.08 -2.65
CA VAL A 12 -42.55 -22.13 -1.20
C VAL A 12 -43.41 -23.20 -0.53
N GLY A 13 -42.83 -23.95 0.41
CA GLY A 13 -43.53 -24.79 1.38
C GLY A 13 -43.02 -24.53 2.79
N SER A 14 -43.89 -24.00 3.65
CA SER A 14 -43.69 -23.66 5.05
C SER A 14 -43.55 -24.89 5.96
N MET A 15 -42.70 -24.84 6.99
CA MET A 15 -42.94 -25.55 8.25
C MET A 15 -42.30 -24.84 9.46
N GLU A 16 -43.20 -24.29 10.29
CA GLU A 16 -43.20 -24.21 11.75
C GLU A 16 -42.11 -23.43 12.51
N THR A 17 -42.52 -22.25 12.97
CA THR A 17 -41.97 -21.52 14.12
C THR A 17 -42.06 -22.35 15.40
N LYS A 18 -40.91 -22.70 16.00
CA LYS A 18 -40.83 -23.11 17.42
C LYS A 18 -39.89 -22.17 18.21
N GLY A 19 -40.52 -21.35 19.04
CA GLY A 19 -40.05 -20.89 20.36
C GLY A 19 -38.63 -20.32 20.48
N ALA A 20 -38.53 -18.99 20.47
CA ALA A 20 -37.39 -18.29 21.06
C ALA A 20 -37.28 -18.61 22.57
N PRO A 21 -36.11 -19.05 23.09
CA PRO A 21 -35.87 -19.05 24.52
C PRO A 21 -35.61 -17.61 24.97
N LYS A 22 -36.45 -17.10 25.87
CA LYS A 22 -36.27 -15.82 26.54
C LYS A 22 -34.88 -15.71 27.16
N ALA A 23 -34.09 -14.72 26.72
CA ALA A 23 -32.83 -14.35 27.34
C ALA A 23 -33.06 -13.91 28.80
N LYS A 24 -32.79 -14.80 29.76
CA LYS A 24 -32.64 -14.40 31.17
C LYS A 24 -31.26 -13.77 31.32
N ARG A 25 -31.23 -12.45 31.60
CA ARG A 25 -30.06 -11.73 32.12
C ARG A 25 -29.52 -12.50 33.33
N ARG A 26 -28.37 -13.16 33.15
CA ARG A 26 -27.65 -13.79 34.25
C ARG A 26 -26.75 -12.73 34.87
N LYS A 27 -27.02 -12.38 36.13
CA LYS A 27 -26.16 -11.53 36.97
C LYS A 27 -24.73 -12.08 36.94
N VAL A 28 -23.77 -11.27 36.50
CA VAL A 28 -22.35 -11.53 36.71
C VAL A 28 -22.09 -11.36 38.21
N SER A 29 -21.93 -12.48 38.91
CA SER A 29 -21.39 -12.48 40.27
C SER A 29 -19.88 -12.62 40.17
N GLY A 30 -19.16 -11.76 40.89
CA GLY A 30 -17.70 -11.66 40.84
C GLY A 30 -17.04 -13.00 41.14
N ALA A 31 -16.35 -13.54 40.13
CA ALA A 31 -15.42 -14.64 40.32
C ALA A 31 -14.11 -14.06 40.86
N LYS A 32 -13.74 -14.44 42.09
CA LYS A 32 -12.38 -14.25 42.61
C LYS A 32 -11.36 -14.92 41.66
N PRO A 33 -10.14 -14.37 41.53
CA PRO A 33 -9.10 -14.98 40.72
C PRO A 33 -8.87 -16.42 41.19
N LYS A 34 -9.00 -17.38 40.27
CA LYS A 34 -8.62 -18.77 40.54
C LYS A 34 -7.10 -18.82 40.69
N ALA A 35 -6.62 -19.51 41.72
CA ALA A 35 -5.20 -19.81 41.90
C ALA A 35 -4.64 -20.53 40.65
N PRO A 36 -3.34 -20.41 40.36
CA PRO A 36 -2.73 -21.08 39.21
C PRO A 36 -2.97 -22.58 39.36
N VAL A 37 -3.60 -23.20 38.36
CA VAL A 37 -3.64 -24.66 38.28
C VAL A 37 -2.23 -25.08 37.86
N GLU A 38 -1.50 -25.74 38.76
CA GLU A 38 -0.29 -26.48 38.38
C GLU A 38 -0.70 -27.49 37.30
N ARG A 39 -0.40 -27.16 36.04
CA ARG A 39 -0.54 -28.09 34.92
C ARG A 39 0.62 -29.06 35.00
N THR A 40 0.42 -30.19 35.67
CA THR A 40 1.33 -31.33 35.55
C THR A 40 1.23 -31.88 34.14
N VAL A 41 2.23 -31.57 33.32
CA VAL A 41 2.45 -32.25 32.04
C VAL A 41 2.77 -33.72 32.39
N PRO A 42 2.06 -34.71 31.82
CA PRO A 42 2.36 -36.12 32.08
C PRO A 42 3.83 -36.43 31.77
N ALA A 43 4.47 -37.23 32.63
CA ALA A 43 5.83 -37.68 32.37
C ALA A 43 5.86 -38.51 31.07
N LEU A 44 6.62 -38.04 30.08
CA LEU A 44 6.65 -38.51 28.70
C LEU A 44 7.18 -39.94 28.49
N SER A 45 7.67 -40.63 29.53
CA SER A 45 8.51 -41.83 29.38
C SER A 45 7.81 -43.07 28.75
N GLY A 46 6.47 -43.09 28.65
CA GLY A 46 5.74 -44.09 27.85
C GLY A 46 5.36 -43.59 26.45
N SER A 47 4.96 -42.33 26.35
CA SER A 47 4.22 -41.77 25.20
C SER A 47 5.05 -41.50 23.94
N VAL A 48 6.38 -41.49 24.06
CA VAL A 48 7.27 -41.20 22.92
C VAL A 48 7.20 -42.34 21.89
N ALA A 49 7.19 -43.61 22.32
CA ALA A 49 7.19 -44.76 21.41
C ALA A 49 5.95 -44.82 20.49
N ALA A 50 4.76 -44.53 21.02
CA ALA A 50 3.52 -44.49 20.25
C ALA A 50 3.49 -43.31 19.27
N PHE A 51 3.88 -42.10 19.72
CA PHE A 51 4.05 -40.94 18.83
C PHE A 51 5.04 -41.25 17.69
N MET A 52 6.15 -41.93 18.00
CA MET A 52 7.16 -42.34 17.03
C MET A 52 6.64 -43.33 15.98
N GLN A 53 5.72 -44.25 16.31
CA GLN A 53 5.06 -45.11 15.32
C GLN A 53 4.17 -44.32 14.35
N CYS A 54 3.49 -43.28 14.83
CA CYS A 54 2.65 -42.42 14.00
C CYS A 54 3.51 -41.51 13.10
N LEU A 55 4.66 -41.06 13.60
CA LEU A 55 5.69 -40.35 12.82
C LEU A 55 6.25 -41.23 11.68
N GLN A 56 6.35 -42.55 11.85
CA GLN A 56 6.81 -43.49 10.81
C GLN A 56 5.84 -43.64 9.64
N ALA A 57 4.54 -43.50 9.89
CA ALA A 57 3.49 -43.76 8.90
C ALA A 57 3.21 -42.58 7.96
N ASN A 58 3.65 -41.36 8.32
CA ASN A 58 3.35 -40.14 7.58
C ASN A 58 4.43 -39.84 6.53
N GLN A 59 4.11 -40.01 5.23
CA GLN A 59 5.07 -39.93 4.12
C GLN A 59 4.95 -38.66 3.25
N GLU A 60 4.30 -37.60 3.71
CA GLU A 60 4.12 -36.43 2.82
C GLU A 60 5.41 -35.62 2.63
N PRO A 61 5.83 -35.36 1.38
CA PRO A 61 7.03 -34.58 1.09
C PRO A 61 6.69 -33.08 1.13
N TYR A 62 7.24 -32.33 2.09
CA TYR A 62 7.21 -30.87 1.99
C TYR A 62 8.24 -30.36 0.98
N ALA A 63 7.77 -29.51 0.07
CA ALA A 63 8.49 -28.96 -1.06
C ALA A 63 8.94 -27.53 -0.77
N GLN A 64 10.12 -27.33 -0.17
CA GLN A 64 10.90 -26.08 -0.27
C GLN A 64 12.39 -26.33 -0.08
N GLY A 65 13.20 -25.75 -0.99
CA GLY A 65 14.65 -25.54 -0.89
C GLY A 65 15.52 -26.71 -0.43
N PRO A 66 16.85 -26.52 -0.34
CA PRO A 66 17.70 -27.42 0.41
C PRO A 66 17.44 -27.25 1.91
N TRP A 67 17.08 -28.34 2.59
CA TRP A 67 16.91 -28.34 4.05
C TRP A 67 18.26 -28.09 4.74
N ARG A 68 18.25 -27.30 5.83
CA ARG A 68 19.44 -26.85 6.54
C ARG A 68 19.39 -27.23 8.02
N ARG A 69 20.38 -28.01 8.47
CA ARG A 69 20.58 -28.43 9.87
C ARG A 69 21.54 -27.55 10.66
N GLU A 70 22.26 -26.67 9.98
CA GLU A 70 23.16 -25.72 10.63
C GLU A 70 22.40 -24.43 10.99
N PRO A 71 22.68 -23.81 12.15
CA PRO A 71 22.21 -22.46 12.48
C PRO A 71 22.69 -21.41 11.50
N TRP A 72 21.90 -20.35 11.24
CA TRP A 72 22.37 -19.21 10.43
C TRP A 72 23.57 -18.53 11.11
N PRO A 73 24.55 -18.01 10.34
CA PRO A 73 25.63 -17.22 10.91
C PRO A 73 25.07 -16.11 11.80
N VAL A 74 25.62 -15.98 13.00
CA VAL A 74 25.23 -14.91 13.92
C VAL A 74 25.54 -13.57 13.28
N ARG A 75 24.55 -12.67 13.26
CA ARG A 75 24.75 -11.30 12.82
C ARG A 75 25.09 -10.43 14.04
N PRO A 76 26.34 -9.99 14.18
CA PRO A 76 26.72 -9.15 15.32
C PRO A 76 26.02 -7.79 15.24
N TYR A 77 25.78 -7.20 16.40
CA TYR A 77 25.31 -5.84 16.56
C TYR A 77 26.03 -5.14 17.71
N GLU A 78 26.13 -3.81 17.62
CA GLU A 78 26.60 -2.94 18.68
C GLU A 78 25.42 -2.67 19.64
N SER A 79 25.58 -3.00 20.92
CA SER A 79 24.56 -2.71 21.93
C SER A 79 24.50 -1.21 22.20
N ILE A 80 23.30 -0.63 22.19
CA ILE A 80 23.07 0.79 22.45
C ILE A 80 22.04 0.97 23.58
N ALA A 81 22.17 2.08 24.32
CA ALA A 81 21.28 2.43 25.43
C ALA A 81 20.26 3.53 25.08
N ALA A 82 20.33 4.10 23.87
CA ALA A 82 19.39 5.09 23.37
C ALA A 82 19.36 5.06 21.84
N TYR A 83 18.29 5.58 21.23
CA TYR A 83 18.22 5.77 19.79
C TYR A 83 19.39 6.60 19.27
N GLN A 84 19.89 6.24 18.08
CA GLN A 84 20.91 7.01 17.37
C GLN A 84 20.34 7.47 16.03
N VAL A 85 20.59 8.72 15.64
CA VAL A 85 20.30 9.11 14.26
C VAL A 85 21.36 8.47 13.36
N ALA A 86 20.93 7.76 12.31
CA ALA A 86 21.88 7.11 11.43
C ALA A 86 22.82 8.14 10.77
N PRO A 87 24.11 7.84 10.59
CA PRO A 87 25.03 8.75 9.91
C PRO A 87 24.61 9.12 8.48
N ASP A 88 23.76 8.29 7.86
CA ASP A 88 23.22 8.49 6.53
C ASP A 88 21.73 8.79 6.51
N ALA A 89 21.16 9.28 7.62
CA ALA A 89 19.74 9.63 7.76
C ALA A 89 19.31 10.85 6.93
N GLY A 90 20.24 11.53 6.24
CA GLY A 90 19.96 12.65 5.36
C GLY A 90 20.93 13.80 5.60
N GLU A 91 20.42 15.02 5.53
CA GLU A 91 21.17 16.25 5.82
C GLU A 91 21.10 16.61 7.31
N ALA A 92 21.89 17.58 7.78
CA ALA A 92 21.87 18.02 9.18
C ALA A 92 20.46 18.44 9.67
N ALA A 93 19.65 19.02 8.78
CA ALA A 93 18.25 19.35 9.08
C ALA A 93 17.38 18.11 9.31
N ASP A 94 17.62 17.00 8.60
CA ASP A 94 16.93 15.73 8.84
C ASP A 94 17.29 15.14 10.22
N HIS A 95 18.56 15.28 10.62
CA HIS A 95 19.02 14.80 11.92
C HIS A 95 18.33 15.54 13.07
N ALA A 96 18.28 16.87 12.98
CA ALA A 96 17.56 17.69 13.96
C ALA A 96 16.07 17.35 13.99
N ALA A 97 15.44 17.25 12.82
CA ALA A 97 14.02 16.89 12.70
C ALA A 97 13.70 15.52 13.31
N LEU A 98 14.56 14.51 13.11
CA LEU A 98 14.37 13.18 13.72
C LEU A 98 14.41 13.23 15.25
N LEU A 99 15.37 13.96 15.82
CA LEU A 99 15.45 14.12 17.28
C LEU A 99 14.27 14.92 17.83
N ALA A 100 13.81 15.95 17.10
CA ALA A 100 12.62 16.71 17.46
C ALA A 100 11.35 15.83 17.42
N LYS A 101 11.23 14.94 16.41
CA LYS A 101 10.14 13.96 16.30
C LYS A 101 10.12 12.92 17.41
N LEU A 102 11.19 12.75 18.20
CA LEU A 102 11.14 11.92 19.41
C LEU A 102 10.54 12.67 20.61
N ARG A 103 10.53 14.01 20.63
CA ARG A 103 10.07 14.79 21.79
C ARG A 103 8.54 14.81 21.84
N THR A 104 7.94 14.62 23.00
CA THR A 104 6.48 14.66 23.19
C THR A 104 6.12 15.58 24.36
N SER A 105 5.02 16.31 24.22
CA SER A 105 4.42 17.10 25.31
C SER A 105 3.34 16.34 26.07
N LYS A 106 3.08 15.07 25.72
CA LYS A 106 2.16 14.21 26.47
C LYS A 106 2.64 14.13 27.92
N ALA A 107 1.79 14.56 28.86
CA ALA A 107 2.18 14.96 30.21
C ALA A 107 3.12 13.96 30.88
N CYS A 108 4.28 14.43 31.37
CA CYS A 108 5.30 13.62 32.02
C CYS A 108 5.44 14.06 33.48
N GLY A 109 5.24 13.16 34.44
CA GLY A 109 5.67 13.38 35.82
C GLY A 109 4.79 12.76 36.92
N PRO A 110 5.32 12.67 38.15
CA PRO A 110 4.61 12.08 39.28
C PRO A 110 3.29 12.82 39.55
N GLY A 111 2.17 12.09 39.48
CA GLY A 111 0.82 12.64 39.73
C GLY A 111 -0.01 12.96 38.49
N CYS A 112 0.43 12.60 37.28
CA CYS A 112 -0.46 12.64 36.12
C CYS A 112 -1.55 11.56 36.26
N PRO A 113 -2.85 11.88 36.11
CA PRO A 113 -3.94 10.89 36.24
C PRO A 113 -3.93 9.80 35.16
N SER A 114 -3.09 9.94 34.12
CA SER A 114 -2.85 8.94 33.08
C SER A 114 -1.50 8.22 33.20
N THR A 115 -0.70 8.47 34.23
CA THR A 115 0.53 7.70 34.49
C THR A 115 0.14 6.30 34.92
N VAL A 116 0.66 5.29 34.21
CA VAL A 116 0.44 3.89 34.58
C VAL A 116 1.62 3.38 35.41
N SER A 117 1.33 2.85 36.59
CA SER A 117 2.31 2.15 37.44
C SER A 117 2.51 0.70 36.96
N PHE A 118 3.73 0.19 37.05
CA PHE A 118 4.01 -1.21 36.74
C PHE A 118 3.63 -2.16 37.90
N PRO A 119 3.20 -3.40 37.62
CA PRO A 119 3.03 -4.03 36.30
C PRO A 119 1.84 -3.45 35.53
N LEU A 120 2.02 -3.26 34.22
CA LEU A 120 1.04 -2.60 33.35
C LEU A 120 -0.19 -3.50 33.17
N ASP A 121 -1.41 -2.98 33.36
CA ASP A 121 -2.64 -3.70 32.99
C ASP A 121 -2.82 -3.65 31.45
N LEU A 122 -2.37 -4.71 30.81
CA LEU A 122 -2.33 -4.85 29.36
C LEU A 122 -3.72 -4.83 28.71
N ALA A 123 -4.79 -5.13 29.44
CA ALA A 123 -6.15 -5.08 28.90
C ALA A 123 -6.63 -3.64 28.65
N SER A 124 -5.95 -2.65 29.25
CA SER A 124 -6.30 -1.22 29.19
C SER A 124 -5.27 -0.37 28.44
N ALA A 125 -4.14 -0.94 28.04
CA ALA A 125 -3.02 -0.23 27.46
C ALA A 125 -3.27 0.11 25.98
N VAL A 126 -3.28 1.42 25.67
CA VAL A 126 -3.38 1.97 24.31
C VAL A 126 -2.04 2.56 23.87
N ASN A 127 -1.77 2.62 22.57
CA ASN A 127 -0.52 3.22 22.07
C ASN A 127 -0.30 4.64 22.63
N GLY A 128 0.92 4.92 23.11
CA GLY A 128 1.28 6.22 23.68
C GLY A 128 1.01 6.37 25.17
N VAL A 129 1.14 5.30 25.95
CA VAL A 129 1.01 5.38 27.42
C VAL A 129 2.12 6.26 27.99
N VAL A 130 1.76 7.13 28.93
CA VAL A 130 2.70 7.89 29.73
C VAL A 130 3.19 7.02 30.88
N VAL A 131 4.51 6.91 31.02
CA VAL A 131 5.14 6.26 32.18
C VAL A 131 6.21 7.19 32.78
N ASP A 132 6.32 7.18 34.11
CA ASP A 132 7.26 8.05 34.83
C ASP A 132 8.73 7.69 34.53
N ALA A 133 9.02 6.39 34.39
CA ALA A 133 10.31 5.88 33.99
C ALA A 133 10.13 4.51 33.34
N VAL A 134 11.03 4.15 32.41
CA VAL A 134 11.10 2.78 31.92
C VAL A 134 11.67 1.89 33.05
N PRO A 135 11.07 0.72 33.35
CA PRO A 135 11.65 -0.22 34.30
C PRO A 135 13.03 -0.70 33.85
N GLN A 136 13.78 -1.32 34.77
CA GLN A 136 15.03 -1.97 34.39
C GLN A 136 14.76 -3.08 33.35
N ALA A 137 15.44 -2.99 32.20
CA ALA A 137 15.36 -4.03 31.17
C ALA A 137 15.96 -5.35 31.68
N LEU A 138 15.47 -6.47 31.13
CA LEU A 138 16.02 -7.79 31.38
C LEU A 138 17.48 -7.86 30.94
N GLN A 139 18.31 -8.54 31.72
CA GLN A 139 19.74 -8.62 31.46
C GLN A 139 20.08 -9.86 30.64
N LEU A 140 20.74 -9.65 29.49
CA LEU A 140 21.26 -10.73 28.66
C LEU A 140 22.32 -11.54 29.43
N GLY A 141 22.19 -12.86 29.41
CA GLY A 141 23.02 -13.80 30.16
C GLY A 141 22.52 -14.09 31.57
N LEU A 142 21.61 -13.29 32.13
CA LEU A 142 20.99 -13.53 33.44
C LEU A 142 19.51 -13.92 33.26
N ASP A 143 18.68 -12.99 32.80
CA ASP A 143 17.24 -13.17 32.67
C ASP A 143 16.85 -13.84 31.34
N VAL A 144 17.58 -13.49 30.28
CA VAL A 144 17.35 -13.96 28.91
C VAL A 144 18.67 -14.33 28.25
N VAL A 145 18.62 -15.08 27.15
CA VAL A 145 19.81 -15.53 26.43
C VAL A 145 19.54 -15.63 24.94
N GLU A 146 20.44 -15.08 24.14
CA GLU A 146 20.44 -15.24 22.68
C GLU A 146 21.04 -16.60 22.31
N ARG A 147 20.36 -17.34 21.44
CA ARG A 147 20.86 -18.61 20.89
C ARG A 147 20.20 -18.94 19.55
N PRO A 148 20.74 -19.91 18.78
CA PRO A 148 20.04 -20.46 17.63
C PRO A 148 18.62 -20.90 17.98
N ALA A 149 17.66 -20.39 17.23
CA ALA A 149 16.25 -20.74 17.37
C ALA A 149 15.77 -21.54 16.15
N TRP A 150 14.82 -22.44 16.41
CA TRP A 150 14.26 -23.35 15.43
C TRP A 150 12.75 -23.19 15.37
N GLY A 151 12.19 -23.51 14.21
CA GLY A 151 10.76 -23.38 13.96
C GLY A 151 10.26 -24.34 12.91
N MET A 152 8.96 -24.26 12.66
CA MET A 152 8.27 -25.06 11.67
C MET A 152 7.20 -24.22 10.98
N ASP A 153 7.01 -24.45 9.69
CA ASP A 153 5.92 -23.87 8.92
C ASP A 153 4.57 -24.54 9.25
N CYS A 154 3.47 -24.01 8.70
CA CYS A 154 2.13 -24.50 8.96
C CYS A 154 1.88 -25.95 8.48
N PHE A 155 2.55 -26.40 7.43
CA PHE A 155 2.43 -27.76 6.91
C PHE A 155 3.16 -28.75 7.82
N THR A 156 4.39 -28.41 8.21
CA THR A 156 5.17 -29.21 9.17
C THR A 156 4.42 -29.30 10.51
N HIS A 157 3.88 -28.20 11.02
CA HIS A 157 3.02 -28.20 12.20
C HIS A 157 1.81 -29.14 12.03
N ARG A 158 1.10 -29.04 10.89
CA ARG A 158 -0.08 -29.88 10.63
C ARG A 158 0.28 -31.37 10.62
N ALA A 159 1.39 -31.74 10.01
CA ALA A 159 1.81 -33.13 9.93
C ALA A 159 2.21 -33.71 11.30
N ILE A 160 2.86 -32.92 12.16
CA ILE A 160 3.12 -33.29 13.57
C ILE A 160 1.79 -33.42 14.34
N PHE A 161 0.87 -32.46 14.16
CA PHE A 161 -0.44 -32.48 14.80
C PHE A 161 -1.28 -33.71 14.45
N ASP A 162 -1.26 -34.13 13.18
CA ASP A 162 -1.97 -35.32 12.72
C ASP A 162 -1.31 -36.60 13.27
N ALA A 163 0.02 -36.65 13.35
CA ALA A 163 0.75 -37.77 13.98
C ALA A 163 0.43 -37.92 15.47
N LEU A 164 0.34 -36.80 16.22
CA LEU A 164 -0.03 -36.83 17.64
C LEU A 164 -1.45 -37.38 17.87
N GLY A 165 -2.36 -37.24 16.89
CA GLY A 165 -3.72 -37.75 16.97
C GLY A 165 -3.81 -39.28 17.00
N GLN A 166 -2.75 -39.97 16.59
CA GLN A 166 -2.66 -41.42 16.60
C GLN A 166 -1.94 -41.95 17.86
N CYS A 167 -1.44 -41.07 18.74
CA CYS A 167 -0.78 -41.42 19.99
C CYS A 167 -1.80 -41.52 21.15
N SER A 168 -2.26 -42.74 21.43
CA SER A 168 -3.25 -43.03 22.49
C SER A 168 -2.79 -42.70 23.91
N GLU A 169 -1.48 -42.56 24.12
CA GLU A 169 -0.90 -42.22 25.42
C GLU A 169 -0.92 -40.70 25.70
N LEU A 170 -0.85 -39.89 24.64
CA LEU A 170 -0.96 -38.44 24.76
C LEU A 170 -2.42 -37.99 24.67
N VAL A 171 -3.18 -38.60 23.76
CA VAL A 171 -4.60 -38.31 23.53
C VAL A 171 -5.40 -39.53 23.98
N PRO A 172 -6.12 -39.46 25.12
CA PRO A 172 -6.97 -40.55 25.58
C PRO A 172 -7.94 -41.00 24.48
N ALA A 173 -8.15 -42.31 24.35
CA ALA A 173 -9.02 -42.88 23.30
C ALA A 173 -10.49 -42.43 23.43
N ASP A 174 -10.91 -41.99 24.62
CA ASP A 174 -12.23 -41.47 24.96
C ASP A 174 -12.30 -39.94 24.99
N ALA A 175 -11.21 -39.23 24.69
CA ALA A 175 -11.18 -37.77 24.69
C ALA A 175 -12.16 -37.21 23.64
N LEU A 176 -12.94 -36.19 24.05
CA LEU A 176 -13.80 -35.46 23.13
C LEU A 176 -12.98 -34.80 22.02
N ALA A 177 -13.56 -34.63 20.83
CA ALA A 177 -12.86 -34.09 19.66
C ALA A 177 -12.17 -32.74 19.95
N GLU A 178 -12.83 -31.83 20.67
CA GLU A 178 -12.25 -30.52 21.05
C GLU A 178 -11.08 -30.66 22.03
N GLU A 179 -11.16 -31.61 22.96
CA GLU A 179 -10.12 -31.87 23.94
C GLU A 179 -8.87 -32.50 23.31
N SER A 180 -9.06 -33.46 22.40
CA SER A 180 -7.99 -34.03 21.57
C SER A 180 -7.26 -32.94 20.77
N VAL A 181 -8.00 -32.01 20.16
CA VAL A 181 -7.40 -30.88 19.42
C VAL A 181 -6.58 -30.00 20.37
N ARG A 182 -7.11 -29.67 21.55
CA ARG A 182 -6.43 -28.83 22.55
C ARG A 182 -5.13 -29.45 23.04
N ILE A 183 -5.15 -30.72 23.46
CA ILE A 183 -3.98 -31.44 23.99
C ILE A 183 -2.82 -31.43 22.98
N ARG A 184 -3.12 -31.66 21.70
CA ARG A 184 -2.11 -31.74 20.65
C ARG A 184 -1.45 -30.40 20.35
N HIS A 185 -2.23 -29.32 20.30
CA HIS A 185 -1.67 -27.98 20.16
C HIS A 185 -0.86 -27.57 21.39
N ASP A 186 -1.37 -27.82 22.59
CA ASP A 186 -0.67 -27.54 23.85
C ASP A 186 0.68 -28.27 23.90
N PHE A 187 0.75 -29.53 23.43
CA PHE A 187 2.00 -30.27 23.35
C PHE A 187 3.01 -29.63 22.39
N ILE A 188 2.58 -29.25 21.18
CA ILE A 188 3.49 -28.64 20.19
C ILE A 188 4.03 -27.29 20.71
N GLU A 189 3.13 -26.43 21.19
CA GLU A 189 3.46 -25.05 21.55
C GLU A 189 4.19 -24.93 22.89
N HIS A 190 3.81 -25.72 23.89
CA HIS A 190 4.30 -25.55 25.26
C HIS A 190 5.30 -26.64 25.71
N THR A 191 5.43 -27.73 24.96
CA THR A 191 6.38 -28.82 25.29
C THR A 191 7.45 -28.97 24.22
N LEU A 192 7.06 -29.25 22.98
CA LEU A 192 7.98 -29.59 21.89
C LEU A 192 8.85 -28.40 21.47
N LEU A 193 8.25 -27.25 21.11
CA LEU A 193 8.98 -26.06 20.67
C LEU A 193 9.99 -25.56 21.73
N PRO A 194 9.63 -25.44 23.03
CA PRO A 194 10.59 -25.10 24.07
C PRO A 194 11.71 -26.14 24.22
N ALA A 195 11.40 -27.44 24.15
CA ALA A 195 12.41 -28.50 24.25
C ALA A 195 13.45 -28.44 23.12
N ILE A 196 12.98 -28.23 21.89
CA ILE A 196 13.82 -28.00 20.71
C ILE A 196 14.75 -26.80 20.90
N ASN A 197 14.19 -25.65 21.28
CA ASN A 197 14.94 -24.41 21.41
C ASN A 197 15.95 -24.44 22.57
N ARG A 198 15.72 -25.27 23.60
CA ARG A 198 16.71 -25.54 24.65
C ARG A 198 17.99 -26.20 24.13
N GLN A 199 17.93 -26.93 23.01
CA GLN A 199 19.08 -27.65 22.44
C GLN A 199 20.03 -26.79 21.60
N ALA A 200 19.73 -25.50 21.39
CA ALA A 200 20.56 -24.56 20.64
C ALA A 200 20.95 -25.12 19.25
N GLU A 201 22.23 -25.39 18.98
CA GLU A 201 22.70 -25.86 17.68
C GLU A 201 22.08 -27.18 17.22
N ALA A 202 21.66 -28.03 18.18
CA ALA A 202 21.06 -29.32 17.90
C ALA A 202 19.53 -29.30 17.86
N GLY A 203 18.89 -28.13 17.97
CA GLY A 203 17.43 -28.02 18.00
C GLY A 203 16.72 -28.52 16.73
N TRP A 204 17.43 -28.70 15.60
CA TRP A 204 16.86 -29.37 14.43
C TRP A 204 16.50 -30.84 14.68
N ASP A 205 17.11 -31.44 15.70
CA ASP A 205 16.97 -32.85 16.04
C ASP A 205 15.84 -33.03 17.07
N ILE A 206 14.60 -33.14 16.56
CA ILE A 206 13.41 -33.41 17.38
C ILE A 206 13.62 -34.65 18.24
N CYS A 207 14.25 -35.67 17.67
CA CYS A 207 14.58 -36.95 18.30
C CYS A 207 15.44 -36.73 19.55
N ARG A 208 16.54 -35.99 19.42
CA ARG A 208 17.35 -35.58 20.58
C ARG A 208 16.57 -34.70 21.56
N ALA A 209 15.68 -33.83 21.10
CA ALA A 209 14.82 -33.00 21.96
C ALA A 209 13.86 -33.83 22.82
N ILE A 210 13.41 -34.99 22.31
CA ILE A 210 12.50 -35.92 22.98
C ILE A 210 13.20 -37.20 23.49
N GLN A 211 14.53 -37.25 23.48
CA GLN A 211 15.39 -38.35 23.98
C GLN A 211 15.27 -39.71 23.26
N GLU A 212 14.98 -39.76 21.96
CA GLU A 212 14.95 -41.02 21.20
C GLU A 212 15.45 -40.84 19.75
N GLU A 213 16.17 -41.82 19.18
CA GLU A 213 16.76 -41.71 17.84
C GLU A 213 15.88 -42.29 16.73
N ARG A 214 15.69 -41.48 15.66
CA ARG A 214 15.15 -41.75 14.29
C ARG A 214 13.72 -41.23 14.09
N PHE A 215 13.53 -40.18 13.27
CA PHE A 215 12.46 -39.82 12.29
C PHE A 215 12.63 -38.33 11.86
N TYR A 216 12.17 -37.93 10.66
CA TYR A 216 12.51 -36.62 10.05
C TYR A 216 11.29 -35.72 9.80
N PHE A 217 10.99 -34.79 10.71
CA PHE A 217 10.33 -33.53 10.34
C PHE A 217 11.38 -32.45 10.15
N ARG A 218 11.25 -31.66 9.09
CA ARG A 218 12.20 -30.59 8.79
C ARG A 218 11.90 -29.38 9.67
N LEU A 219 12.61 -29.28 10.79
CA LEU A 219 12.71 -28.00 11.48
C LEU A 219 13.64 -27.08 10.71
N HIS A 220 13.32 -25.79 10.74
CA HIS A 220 14.06 -24.78 10.01
C HIS A 220 14.71 -23.78 10.98
N PRO A 221 15.96 -23.37 10.72
CA PRO A 221 16.63 -22.38 11.53
C PRO A 221 15.96 -21.01 11.32
N LYS A 222 15.53 -20.39 12.41
CA LYS A 222 14.95 -19.03 12.44
C LYS A 222 15.99 -17.93 12.56
N GLY A 223 17.25 -18.30 12.78
CA GLY A 223 18.33 -17.37 13.11
C GLY A 223 18.63 -17.39 14.61
N GLN A 224 19.00 -16.24 15.16
CA GLN A 224 19.11 -16.05 16.60
C GLN A 224 17.74 -15.67 17.17
N GLY A 225 17.34 -16.33 18.25
CA GLY A 225 16.17 -15.98 19.06
C GLY A 225 16.57 -15.72 20.51
N VAL A 226 15.68 -15.08 21.26
CA VAL A 226 15.88 -14.73 22.67
C VAL A 226 15.04 -15.66 23.53
N MET A 227 15.69 -16.41 24.42
CA MET A 227 15.03 -17.38 25.30
C MET A 227 14.97 -16.87 26.73
N CYS A 228 13.88 -17.18 27.44
CA CYS A 228 13.80 -16.99 28.87
C CYS A 228 14.84 -17.89 29.57
N LYS A 229 15.70 -17.30 30.38
CA LYS A 229 16.70 -17.99 31.21
C LYS A 229 16.39 -17.90 32.70
N ARG A 230 15.67 -16.87 33.12
CA ARG A 230 15.37 -16.60 34.53
C ARG A 230 14.66 -17.77 35.19
N GLU A 231 15.20 -18.27 36.30
CA GLU A 231 14.54 -19.28 37.13
C GLU A 231 13.15 -18.78 37.58
N GLY A 232 12.14 -19.64 37.47
CA GLY A 232 10.74 -19.27 37.74
C GLY A 232 10.01 -18.52 36.62
N GLY A 233 10.68 -18.21 35.50
CA GLY A 233 10.06 -17.60 34.32
C GLY A 233 9.84 -16.08 34.41
N LEU A 234 9.11 -15.54 33.42
CA LEU A 234 8.73 -14.13 33.34
C LEU A 234 7.21 -13.99 33.53
N PRO A 235 6.71 -13.31 34.58
CA PRO A 235 5.28 -13.02 34.71
C PRO A 235 4.75 -12.15 33.57
N ALA A 236 3.44 -12.21 33.31
CA ALA A 236 2.74 -11.27 32.42
C ALA A 236 2.96 -9.80 32.84
N GLY A 237 3.05 -8.89 31.87
CA GLY A 237 3.29 -7.46 32.09
C GLY A 237 4.74 -7.12 32.47
N THR A 238 5.67 -8.08 32.42
CA THR A 238 7.09 -7.84 32.65
C THR A 238 7.65 -6.99 31.51
N PHE A 239 8.32 -5.89 31.85
CA PHE A 239 9.10 -5.11 30.90
C PHE A 239 10.33 -5.91 30.44
N VAL A 240 10.45 -6.13 29.14
CA VAL A 240 11.53 -6.91 28.52
C VAL A 240 12.73 -6.02 28.24
N ALA A 241 12.56 -5.06 27.32
CA ALA A 241 13.54 -4.07 26.92
C ALA A 241 12.88 -3.04 25.99
N GLU A 242 13.57 -1.92 25.77
CA GLU A 242 13.23 -1.01 24.66
C GLU A 242 13.69 -1.59 23.32
N TYR A 243 12.92 -1.38 22.25
CA TYR A 243 13.38 -1.64 20.89
C TYR A 243 14.16 -0.43 20.39
N LEU A 244 15.50 -0.53 20.42
CA LEU A 244 16.41 0.55 20.06
C LEU A 244 17.09 0.27 18.72
N GLY A 245 17.44 1.34 18.01
CA GLY A 245 18.17 1.26 16.75
C GLY A 245 18.55 2.60 16.16
N GLU A 246 18.92 2.58 14.88
CA GLU A 246 19.22 3.77 14.09
C GLU A 246 17.94 4.39 13.49
N LEU A 247 17.77 5.70 13.64
CA LEU A 247 16.59 6.43 13.19
C LEU A 247 16.72 6.90 11.75
N TYR A 248 15.61 6.77 11.02
CA TYR A 248 15.42 7.26 9.66
C TYR A 248 14.08 7.97 9.51
N SER A 249 14.07 9.04 8.71
CA SER A 249 12.83 9.63 8.21
C SER A 249 12.18 8.67 7.21
N PRO A 250 10.85 8.71 7.03
CA PRO A 250 10.17 7.91 6.03
C PRO A 250 10.78 8.03 4.62
N TRP A 251 11.03 9.25 4.12
CA TRP A 251 11.60 9.43 2.78
C TRP A 251 12.93 8.69 2.63
N ARG A 252 13.81 8.78 3.64
CA ARG A 252 15.15 8.20 3.59
C ARG A 252 15.14 6.69 3.79
N TRP A 253 14.25 6.19 4.64
CA TRP A 253 14.08 4.77 4.86
C TRP A 253 13.73 4.04 3.55
N PHE A 254 12.75 4.55 2.80
CA PHE A 254 12.36 3.93 1.52
C PHE A 254 13.47 4.03 0.46
N GLU A 255 14.26 5.10 0.43
CA GLU A 255 15.47 5.14 -0.44
C GLU A 255 16.49 4.06 -0.09
N LYS A 256 16.74 3.85 1.21
CA LYS A 256 17.65 2.81 1.69
C LYS A 256 17.16 1.42 1.26
N GLN A 257 15.86 1.15 1.40
CA GLN A 257 15.25 -0.10 0.94
C GLN A 257 15.42 -0.29 -0.58
N ASP A 258 15.12 0.76 -1.35
CA ASP A 258 15.26 0.76 -2.81
C ASP A 258 16.71 0.46 -3.24
N ALA A 259 17.68 1.13 -2.60
CA ALA A 259 19.10 0.94 -2.87
C ALA A 259 19.55 -0.49 -2.55
N LEU A 260 19.06 -1.08 -1.45
CA LEU A 260 19.39 -2.45 -1.07
C LEU A 260 18.81 -3.49 -2.04
N LYS A 261 17.56 -3.31 -2.46
CA LYS A 261 16.91 -4.17 -3.47
C LYS A 261 17.62 -4.09 -4.82
N LYS A 262 18.01 -2.90 -5.26
CA LYS A 262 18.77 -2.70 -6.51
C LYS A 262 20.16 -3.32 -6.49
N ARG A 263 20.87 -3.20 -5.36
CA ARG A 263 22.21 -3.77 -5.19
C ARG A 263 22.16 -5.29 -5.10
N ASN A 264 21.04 -5.87 -4.67
CA ASN A 264 20.86 -7.31 -4.49
C ASN A 264 19.57 -7.82 -5.18
N PRO A 265 19.48 -7.81 -6.52
CA PRO A 265 18.24 -8.14 -7.23
C PRO A 265 17.78 -9.60 -7.06
N HIS A 266 18.71 -10.50 -6.71
CA HIS A 266 18.44 -11.91 -6.40
C HIS A 266 18.31 -12.20 -4.91
N MET A 267 18.43 -11.18 -4.05
CA MET A 267 18.07 -11.32 -2.63
C MET A 267 16.61 -11.77 -2.56
N GLY A 268 16.35 -12.76 -1.71
CA GLY A 268 14.99 -13.17 -1.38
C GLY A 268 14.30 -12.06 -0.60
N LEU A 269 14.03 -12.32 0.67
CA LEU A 269 13.63 -11.22 1.56
C LEU A 269 14.85 -10.43 2.00
N PRO A 270 14.77 -9.09 1.97
CA PRO A 270 15.77 -8.26 2.60
C PRO A 270 15.72 -8.41 4.13
N ASP A 271 16.90 -8.58 4.73
CA ASP A 271 17.08 -8.69 6.19
C ASP A 271 16.96 -7.31 6.86
N PHE A 272 15.74 -6.77 6.91
CA PHE A 272 15.42 -5.55 7.65
C PHE A 272 15.07 -5.88 9.09
N TYR A 273 15.67 -5.15 10.03
CA TYR A 273 15.33 -5.19 11.45
C TYR A 273 14.64 -3.89 11.82
N ASN A 274 13.65 -3.51 11.00
CA ASN A 274 12.99 -2.22 11.13
C ASN A 274 11.67 -2.34 11.86
N ILE A 275 11.35 -1.32 12.64
CA ILE A 275 10.03 -1.10 13.26
C ILE A 275 9.66 0.37 13.10
N THR A 276 8.36 0.66 13.04
CA THR A 276 7.85 2.03 13.07
C THR A 276 7.65 2.48 14.51
N LEU A 277 8.27 3.60 14.89
CA LEU A 277 7.92 4.32 16.10
C LEU A 277 6.85 5.35 15.74
N GLU A 278 5.64 5.13 16.24
CA GLU A 278 4.49 5.99 15.98
C GLU A 278 4.32 7.00 17.11
N ARG A 279 4.17 8.28 16.73
CA ARG A 279 3.71 9.30 17.65
C ARG A 279 2.20 9.15 17.86
N PRO A 280 1.71 9.14 19.10
CA PRO A 280 0.28 9.01 19.38
C PRO A 280 -0.56 10.10 18.71
N LYS A 281 -1.77 9.75 18.23
CA LYS A 281 -2.68 10.68 17.55
C LYS A 281 -3.19 11.81 18.47
N ASP A 282 -3.18 11.58 19.78
CA ASP A 282 -3.61 12.52 20.83
C ASP A 282 -2.47 13.42 21.36
N ASP A 283 -1.25 13.27 20.82
CA ASP A 283 -0.14 14.20 21.08
C ASP A 283 -0.44 15.59 20.50
N GLU A 284 -0.08 16.66 21.21
CA GLU A 284 -0.31 18.04 20.77
C GLU A 284 0.33 18.35 19.41
N ALA A 285 1.47 17.72 19.10
CA ALA A 285 2.12 17.88 17.80
C ALA A 285 1.38 17.13 16.67
N GLY A 286 0.48 16.21 17.00
CA GLY A 286 -0.22 15.31 16.09
C GLY A 286 0.62 14.09 15.69
N TYR A 287 -0.04 13.03 15.22
CA TYR A 287 0.54 11.78 14.69
C TYR A 287 1.72 12.00 13.75
N ASP A 288 2.67 11.08 13.76
CA ASP A 288 3.84 11.01 12.87
C ASP A 288 4.46 9.61 12.96
N VAL A 289 5.35 9.28 12.03
CA VAL A 289 6.05 7.99 12.02
C VAL A 289 7.54 8.20 11.71
N VAL A 290 8.38 7.53 12.48
CA VAL A 290 9.82 7.39 12.20
C VAL A 290 10.19 5.91 12.14
N PHE A 291 11.24 5.58 11.39
CA PHE A 291 11.71 4.21 11.23
C PHE A 291 12.92 3.97 12.12
N VAL A 292 12.87 2.93 12.92
CA VAL A 292 13.99 2.44 13.75
C VAL A 292 14.55 1.20 13.07
N GLU A 293 15.82 1.22 12.67
CA GLU A 293 16.52 0.09 12.05
C GLU A 293 17.59 -0.47 12.99
N ALA A 294 17.43 -1.75 13.37
CA ALA A 294 18.22 -2.40 14.41
C ALA A 294 19.19 -3.49 13.89
N ALA A 295 19.58 -3.44 12.62
CA ALA A 295 20.48 -4.45 12.04
C ALA A 295 21.91 -4.38 12.59
N GLN A 296 22.43 -3.16 12.80
CA GLN A 296 23.84 -2.92 13.18
C GLN A 296 23.98 -2.40 14.60
N LYS A 297 23.09 -1.50 15.03
CA LYS A 297 23.07 -0.95 16.38
C LYS A 297 21.70 -1.21 16.97
N ALA A 298 21.63 -1.83 18.14
CA ALA A 298 20.36 -2.31 18.68
C ALA A 298 20.44 -2.59 20.19
N SER A 299 19.28 -2.83 20.80
CA SER A 299 19.20 -3.65 22.01
C SER A 299 18.97 -5.12 21.61
N PHE A 300 19.09 -6.07 22.55
CA PHE A 300 18.75 -7.48 22.28
C PHE A 300 17.28 -7.69 21.86
N ALA A 301 16.42 -6.71 22.12
CA ALA A 301 15.01 -6.69 21.72
C ALA A 301 14.82 -6.93 20.21
N SER A 302 15.77 -6.50 19.39
CA SER A 302 15.75 -6.68 17.93
C SER A 302 15.93 -8.13 17.48
N ARG A 303 16.23 -9.05 18.39
CA ARG A 303 16.42 -10.49 18.15
C ARG A 303 15.23 -11.34 18.58
N LEU A 304 14.17 -10.74 19.11
CA LEU A 304 12.92 -11.47 19.34
C LEU A 304 12.29 -11.84 18.01
N SER A 305 11.97 -13.12 17.85
CA SER A 305 11.37 -13.66 16.64
C SER A 305 9.91 -13.24 16.48
N HIS A 306 9.41 -13.39 15.25
CA HIS A 306 7.97 -13.32 14.98
C HIS A 306 7.23 -14.54 15.55
N SER A 307 6.04 -14.30 16.12
CA SER A 307 5.01 -15.32 16.33
C SER A 307 3.62 -14.79 15.99
N CYS A 308 2.76 -15.65 15.42
CA CYS A 308 1.33 -15.33 15.20
C CYS A 308 0.50 -15.43 16.49
N THR A 309 0.99 -16.15 17.51
CA THR A 309 0.44 -16.16 18.88
C THR A 309 1.55 -15.78 19.87
N PRO A 310 1.98 -14.50 19.86
CA PRO A 310 3.16 -14.08 20.60
C PRO A 310 2.95 -14.07 22.12
N ASN A 311 4.06 -14.14 22.85
CA ASN A 311 4.11 -13.98 24.31
C ASN A 311 4.65 -12.62 24.76
N CYS A 312 5.04 -11.76 23.80
CA CYS A 312 5.41 -10.37 24.00
C CYS A 312 4.62 -9.47 23.03
N HIS A 313 4.48 -8.19 23.36
CA HIS A 313 3.93 -7.18 22.46
C HIS A 313 4.74 -5.89 22.58
N THR A 314 4.67 -5.07 21.54
CA THR A 314 5.30 -3.75 21.48
C THR A 314 4.28 -2.66 21.80
N MET A 315 4.73 -1.58 22.41
CA MET A 315 3.91 -0.40 22.68
C MET A 315 4.76 0.86 22.62
N SER A 316 4.21 1.92 22.01
CA SER A 316 4.83 3.24 22.06
C SER A 316 4.61 3.87 23.44
N LEU A 317 5.70 4.32 24.07
CA LEU A 317 5.73 4.92 25.40
C LEU A 317 6.15 6.38 25.30
N ALA A 318 5.55 7.24 26.13
CA ALA A 318 6.05 8.58 26.42
C ALA A 318 6.75 8.55 27.79
N VAL A 319 8.05 8.80 27.81
CA VAL A 319 8.91 8.77 29.01
C VAL A 319 9.79 10.00 29.01
N ASP A 320 9.74 10.80 30.08
CA ASP A 320 10.55 12.01 30.24
C ASP A 320 10.52 12.93 29.01
N GLY A 321 9.33 13.13 28.44
CA GLY A 321 9.11 13.96 27.26
C GLY A 321 9.69 13.37 25.97
N ARG A 322 9.99 12.07 25.93
CA ARG A 322 10.51 11.35 24.76
C ARG A 322 9.67 10.12 24.43
N LEU A 323 9.57 9.82 23.14
CA LEU A 323 8.93 8.62 22.62
C LEU A 323 9.92 7.47 22.52
N THR A 324 9.50 6.27 22.92
CA THR A 324 10.26 5.01 22.77
C THR A 324 9.32 3.84 22.52
N ILE A 325 9.85 2.70 22.10
CA ILE A 325 9.10 1.45 21.95
C ILE A 325 9.49 0.51 23.08
N GLY A 326 8.55 0.25 24.00
CA GLY A 326 8.72 -0.77 25.03
C GLY A 326 8.21 -2.14 24.57
N ILE A 327 8.89 -3.21 24.98
CA ILE A 327 8.41 -4.59 24.83
C ILE A 327 8.01 -5.13 26.19
N PHE A 328 6.82 -5.75 26.26
CA PHE A 328 6.28 -6.34 27.47
C PHE A 328 5.78 -7.76 27.23
N THR A 329 5.91 -8.64 28.21
CA THR A 329 5.31 -9.97 28.16
C THR A 329 3.77 -9.85 28.19
N SER A 330 3.07 -10.50 27.25
CA SER A 330 1.59 -10.51 27.19
C SER A 330 0.96 -11.59 28.10
N ARG A 331 1.76 -12.57 28.50
CA ARG A 331 1.41 -13.66 29.43
C ARG A 331 2.66 -14.12 30.18
N ASP A 332 2.49 -15.05 31.10
CA ASP A 332 3.63 -15.72 31.73
C ASP A 332 4.46 -16.48 30.68
N VAL A 333 5.79 -16.38 30.78
CA VAL A 333 6.78 -16.99 29.88
C VAL A 333 7.64 -17.96 30.68
N ALA A 334 7.62 -19.23 30.30
CA ALA A 334 8.35 -20.28 31.02
C ALA A 334 9.85 -20.28 30.71
N VAL A 335 10.65 -20.92 31.57
CA VAL A 335 12.10 -21.08 31.35
C VAL A 335 12.36 -21.91 30.09
N GLY A 336 13.22 -21.39 29.22
CA GLY A 336 13.55 -21.98 27.92
C GLY A 336 12.52 -21.68 26.82
N GLU A 337 11.43 -20.98 27.12
CA GLU A 337 10.49 -20.49 26.12
C GLU A 337 11.10 -19.30 25.35
N GLU A 338 10.83 -19.22 24.06
CA GLU A 338 11.29 -18.13 23.19
C GLU A 338 10.41 -16.90 23.34
N LEU A 339 11.01 -15.74 23.59
CA LEU A 339 10.32 -14.46 23.57
C LEU A 339 10.06 -14.06 22.11
N SER A 340 8.80 -13.78 21.80
CA SER A 340 8.34 -13.47 20.45
C SER A 340 7.21 -12.45 20.44
N TRP A 341 7.10 -11.68 19.36
CA TRP A 341 6.06 -10.67 19.17
C TRP A 341 5.51 -10.70 17.73
N ASP A 342 4.33 -10.13 17.50
CA ASP A 342 3.83 -9.97 16.13
C ASP A 342 4.50 -8.76 15.49
N TYR A 343 5.23 -8.96 14.39
CA TYR A 343 5.98 -7.90 13.74
C TYR A 343 5.08 -6.80 13.16
N ALA A 344 3.79 -7.08 12.94
CA ALA A 344 2.84 -6.13 12.35
C ALA A 344 3.31 -5.50 11.02
N CYS A 345 4.21 -6.17 10.31
CA CYS A 345 4.82 -5.67 9.08
C CYS A 345 3.89 -5.88 7.88
N VAL A 346 3.69 -4.83 7.09
CA VAL A 346 2.84 -4.84 5.89
C VAL A 346 3.71 -4.78 4.65
N THR A 347 3.37 -5.58 3.62
CA THR A 347 3.96 -5.48 2.29
C THR A 347 2.90 -5.33 1.21
N GLU A 348 3.27 -4.58 0.18
CA GLU A 348 2.53 -4.40 -1.07
C GLU A 348 2.97 -5.40 -2.15
N SER A 349 4.06 -6.13 -1.90
CA SER A 349 4.68 -7.06 -2.86
C SER A 349 4.24 -8.48 -2.57
N GLU A 350 3.45 -9.05 -3.50
CA GLU A 350 3.03 -10.46 -3.40
C GLU A 350 4.24 -11.41 -3.36
N ARG A 351 5.32 -11.08 -4.09
CA ARG A 351 6.57 -11.85 -4.06
C ARG A 351 7.19 -11.86 -2.68
N GLU A 352 7.25 -10.72 -2.00
CA GLU A 352 7.78 -10.64 -0.63
C GLU A 352 6.87 -11.42 0.33
N TYR A 353 5.56 -11.19 0.27
CA TYR A 353 4.58 -11.90 1.10
C TYR A 353 4.71 -13.43 0.99
N ARG A 354 4.78 -13.96 -0.23
CA ARG A 354 4.94 -15.40 -0.50
C ARG A 354 6.32 -15.95 -0.07
N SER A 355 7.34 -15.09 -0.04
CA SER A 355 8.67 -15.48 0.43
C SER A 355 8.80 -15.42 1.96
N ALA A 356 7.89 -14.70 2.65
CA ALA A 356 7.94 -14.40 4.08
C ALA A 356 7.29 -15.49 4.93
N ILE A 357 7.73 -16.72 4.71
CA ILE A 357 7.16 -17.90 5.35
C ILE A 357 7.32 -17.79 6.86
N CYS A 358 6.20 -17.92 7.57
CA CYS A 358 6.19 -17.91 9.01
C CYS A 358 6.63 -19.27 9.56
N MET A 359 7.62 -19.25 10.45
CA MET A 359 8.16 -20.45 11.11
C MET A 359 7.81 -20.49 12.61
N CYS A 360 6.73 -19.83 13.03
CA CYS A 360 6.38 -19.74 14.45
C CYS A 360 5.91 -21.07 15.05
N GLY A 361 5.40 -22.00 14.23
CA GLY A 361 4.93 -23.31 14.68
C GLY A 361 3.65 -23.29 15.53
N THR A 362 2.88 -22.20 15.50
CA THR A 362 1.66 -22.05 16.31
C THR A 362 0.40 -22.50 15.54
N ARG A 363 -0.64 -22.92 16.25
CA ARG A 363 -1.95 -23.29 15.68
C ARG A 363 -2.54 -22.24 14.75
N SER A 364 -2.51 -20.98 15.19
CA SER A 364 -3.12 -19.84 14.47
C SER A 364 -2.13 -19.16 13.52
N CYS A 365 -1.15 -19.91 13.01
CA CYS A 365 -0.15 -19.38 12.09
C CYS A 365 -0.82 -18.88 10.80
N ARG A 366 -0.46 -17.66 10.40
CA ARG A 366 -0.96 -17.01 9.17
C ARG A 366 -0.26 -17.49 7.89
N GLY A 367 0.72 -18.39 8.01
CA GLY A 367 1.57 -18.87 6.91
C GLY A 367 2.64 -17.85 6.47
N SER A 368 2.38 -16.55 6.61
CA SER A 368 3.35 -15.47 6.38
C SER A 368 3.50 -14.60 7.63
N PHE A 369 4.72 -14.09 7.88
CA PHE A 369 4.95 -13.08 8.93
C PHE A 369 4.72 -11.65 8.46
N LEU A 370 4.37 -11.46 7.18
CA LEU A 370 3.95 -10.18 6.60
C LEU A 370 2.45 -10.17 6.35
N TYR A 371 1.81 -9.02 6.53
CA TYR A 371 0.46 -8.74 6.05
C TYR A 371 0.50 -8.29 4.58
N TYR A 372 -0.40 -8.77 3.73
CA TYR A 372 -0.45 -8.40 2.31
C TYR A 372 -1.52 -7.33 2.04
N ALA A 373 -1.11 -6.07 1.91
CA ALA A 373 -2.02 -4.94 1.73
C ALA A 373 -2.59 -4.79 0.31
N ASN A 374 -1.97 -5.42 -0.69
CA ASN A 374 -2.43 -5.38 -2.09
C ASN A 374 -3.34 -6.56 -2.45
N SER A 375 -3.93 -7.24 -1.45
CA SER A 375 -4.95 -8.25 -1.73
C SER A 375 -6.15 -7.60 -2.44
N SER A 376 -6.78 -8.33 -3.36
CA SER A 376 -7.94 -7.81 -4.10
C SER A 376 -9.14 -7.52 -3.18
N SER A 377 -9.16 -8.08 -1.97
CA SER A 377 -10.19 -7.85 -0.96
C SER A 377 -9.99 -6.54 -0.22
N PHE A 378 -8.77 -6.27 0.26
CA PHE A 378 -8.45 -5.01 0.95
C PHE A 378 -8.31 -3.81 0.00
N GLN A 379 -8.30 -4.04 -1.31
CA GLN A 379 -8.28 -3.00 -2.35
C GLN A 379 -9.64 -2.80 -3.03
N ALA A 380 -10.69 -3.50 -2.60
CA ALA A 380 -12.00 -3.46 -3.26
C ALA A 380 -12.60 -2.04 -3.26
N VAL A 381 -12.60 -1.37 -2.10
CA VAL A 381 -13.12 0.00 -1.98
C VAL A 381 -12.20 1.00 -2.68
N MET A 382 -10.87 0.95 -2.44
CA MET A 382 -9.87 1.72 -3.18
C MET A 382 -10.07 1.66 -4.71
N SER A 383 -10.29 0.46 -5.27
CA SER A 383 -10.42 0.29 -6.72
C SER A 383 -11.72 0.84 -7.30
N LYS A 384 -12.78 0.93 -6.48
CA LYS A 384 -14.11 1.38 -6.91
C LYS A 384 -14.38 2.86 -6.60
N ARG A 385 -13.95 3.32 -5.43
CA ARG A 385 -14.28 4.63 -4.84
C ARG A 385 -13.13 5.63 -4.87
N HIS A 386 -11.92 5.16 -5.18
CA HIS A 386 -10.71 5.99 -5.22
C HIS A 386 -9.78 5.51 -6.31
N ASN A 387 -10.34 5.29 -7.50
CA ASN A 387 -9.60 4.79 -8.66
C ASN A 387 -8.63 5.85 -9.22
N PHE A 388 -7.96 5.57 -10.33
CA PHE A 388 -6.96 6.50 -10.87
C PHE A 388 -7.53 7.89 -11.19
N LEU A 389 -8.76 7.99 -11.72
CA LEU A 389 -9.39 9.27 -12.01
C LEU A 389 -9.75 10.02 -10.73
N ASP A 390 -10.34 9.34 -9.74
CA ASP A 390 -10.71 9.96 -8.46
C ASP A 390 -9.48 10.55 -7.76
N ARG A 391 -8.38 9.78 -7.70
CA ARG A 391 -7.12 10.25 -7.11
C ARG A 391 -6.55 11.46 -7.85
N ASN A 392 -6.62 11.49 -9.17
CA ASN A 392 -6.19 12.66 -9.95
C ASN A 392 -7.12 13.86 -9.75
N ALA A 393 -8.43 13.64 -9.67
CA ALA A 393 -9.41 14.68 -9.38
C ALA A 393 -9.10 15.35 -8.03
N LEU A 394 -8.79 14.58 -6.99
CA LEU A 394 -8.41 15.13 -5.69
C LEU A 394 -7.09 15.89 -5.72
N VAL A 395 -6.08 15.44 -6.47
CA VAL A 395 -4.81 16.20 -6.61
C VAL A 395 -5.04 17.52 -7.37
N VAL A 396 -5.88 17.52 -8.42
CA VAL A 396 -6.26 18.74 -9.14
C VAL A 396 -7.01 19.70 -8.21
N ARG A 397 -8.04 19.21 -7.50
CA ARG A 397 -8.80 20.03 -6.53
C ARG A 397 -7.91 20.58 -5.44
N ALA A 398 -7.05 19.76 -4.85
CA ALA A 398 -6.12 20.20 -3.83
C ALA A 398 -5.12 21.26 -4.34
N SER A 399 -4.87 21.30 -5.65
CA SER A 399 -3.97 22.28 -6.24
C SER A 399 -4.62 23.63 -6.56
N CYS A 400 -5.95 23.75 -6.49
CA CYS A 400 -6.68 24.98 -6.82
C CYS A 400 -7.75 25.40 -5.80
N GLU A 401 -8.09 24.57 -4.82
CA GLU A 401 -9.04 24.87 -3.75
C GLU A 401 -8.26 25.18 -2.45
N GLU A 402 -8.65 26.26 -1.76
CA GLU A 402 -8.08 26.60 -0.45
C GLU A 402 -8.59 25.67 0.66
N PRO A 403 -7.78 25.40 1.71
CA PRO A 403 -8.23 24.72 2.91
C PRO A 403 -9.40 25.45 3.58
N THR A 404 -10.46 24.71 3.91
CA THR A 404 -11.60 25.23 4.68
C THR A 404 -11.45 24.87 6.17
N GLU A 405 -12.29 25.45 7.02
CA GLU A 405 -12.37 25.06 8.44
C GLU A 405 -12.65 23.57 8.62
N ALA A 406 -13.59 23.02 7.85
CA ALA A 406 -13.92 21.59 7.84
C ALA A 406 -12.70 20.72 7.47
N ASP A 407 -11.81 21.20 6.60
CA ASP A 407 -10.60 20.45 6.27
C ASP A 407 -9.65 20.34 7.47
N TRP A 408 -9.51 21.44 8.24
CA TRP A 408 -8.72 21.47 9.47
C TRP A 408 -9.34 20.65 10.59
N GLU A 409 -10.67 20.69 10.75
CA GLU A 409 -11.39 19.84 11.72
C GLU A 409 -11.17 18.35 11.42
N ARG A 410 -11.25 17.97 10.15
CA ARG A 410 -11.02 16.58 9.72
C ARG A 410 -9.59 16.14 10.01
N LEU A 411 -8.60 16.97 9.72
CA LEU A 411 -7.19 16.69 10.04
C LEU A 411 -7.00 16.53 11.55
N LYS A 412 -7.55 17.44 12.35
CA LYS A 412 -7.50 17.40 13.82
C LYS A 412 -8.15 16.13 14.38
N ALA A 413 -9.29 15.71 13.84
CA ALA A 413 -9.99 14.49 14.27
C ALA A 413 -9.15 13.21 14.06
N HIS A 414 -8.24 13.22 13.09
CA HIS A 414 -7.31 12.11 12.82
C HIS A 414 -5.93 12.29 13.49
N GLY A 415 -5.76 13.34 14.30
CA GLY A 415 -4.48 13.68 14.91
C GLY A 415 -3.45 14.18 13.91
N ILE A 416 -3.82 14.62 12.70
CA ILE A 416 -2.86 15.17 11.74
C ILE A 416 -2.60 16.63 12.09
N GLY A 417 -1.37 16.92 12.54
CA GLY A 417 -0.96 18.22 13.05
C GLY A 417 0.41 18.67 12.56
N ARG A 418 1.08 19.51 13.36
CA ARG A 418 2.35 20.16 13.03
C ARG A 418 3.50 19.18 12.78
N SER A 419 3.49 17.99 13.37
CA SER A 419 4.54 16.99 13.17
C SER A 419 4.61 16.53 11.70
N ILE A 420 3.45 16.22 11.11
CA ILE A 420 3.34 15.87 9.68
C ILE A 420 3.36 17.12 8.80
N LEU A 421 2.46 18.07 9.03
CA LEU A 421 2.19 19.17 8.09
C LEU A 421 3.20 20.33 8.16
N GLY A 422 3.98 20.46 9.24
CA GLY A 422 4.78 21.66 9.52
C GLY A 422 4.05 22.65 10.45
N ALA A 423 4.76 23.64 11.00
CA ALA A 423 4.23 24.55 12.01
C ALA A 423 3.66 25.84 11.40
N ASN A 424 2.53 26.32 11.95
CA ASN A 424 2.04 27.69 11.70
C ASN A 424 3.01 28.72 12.33
N PRO A 425 3.36 29.85 11.67
CA PRO A 425 4.20 30.92 12.23
C PRO A 425 3.84 31.44 13.63
N ASP A 426 2.60 31.24 14.10
CA ASP A 426 2.15 31.71 15.42
C ASP A 426 2.41 30.71 16.57
N ALA A 427 3.08 29.58 16.33
CA ALA A 427 3.49 28.65 17.38
C ALA A 427 5.00 28.78 17.69
N GLN A 428 5.36 28.97 18.95
CA GLN A 428 6.74 29.14 19.46
C GLN A 428 7.67 27.91 19.32
N ILE A 429 7.54 27.09 18.28
CA ILE A 429 8.45 25.98 17.97
C ILE A 429 9.16 26.29 16.64
N SER A 430 10.44 26.67 16.74
CA SER A 430 11.26 27.28 15.70
C SER A 430 11.86 26.31 14.65
N GLU A 431 11.22 25.20 14.31
CA GLU A 431 11.84 24.21 13.40
C GLU A 431 10.87 23.65 12.34
N GLY A 432 10.20 24.53 11.59
CA GLY A 432 9.40 24.13 10.44
C GLY A 432 9.01 25.31 9.54
N TRP A 433 8.81 25.03 8.26
CA TRP A 433 8.16 25.93 7.31
C TRP A 433 6.63 25.76 7.41
N PRO A 434 5.84 26.79 7.06
CA PRO A 434 4.38 26.76 7.22
C PRO A 434 3.74 25.61 6.44
N PRO A 435 2.61 25.04 6.93
CA PRO A 435 1.84 24.05 6.17
C PRO A 435 1.52 24.57 4.77
N LEU A 436 1.76 23.74 3.76
CA LEU A 436 1.38 24.07 2.40
C LEU A 436 -0.14 23.96 2.22
N PRO A 437 -0.84 25.00 1.75
CA PRO A 437 -2.29 24.95 1.60
C PRO A 437 -2.77 23.77 0.77
N TRP A 438 -2.13 23.50 -0.38
CA TRP A 438 -2.49 22.35 -1.22
C TRP A 438 -2.25 21.00 -0.54
N MET A 439 -1.25 20.90 0.35
CA MET A 439 -0.92 19.67 1.06
C MET A 439 -1.92 19.41 2.19
N VAL A 440 -2.32 20.47 2.90
CA VAL A 440 -3.41 20.44 3.89
C VAL A 440 -4.68 19.97 3.21
N LYS A 441 -5.04 20.60 2.09
CA LYS A 441 -6.24 20.25 1.31
C LYS A 441 -6.20 18.80 0.84
N TRP A 442 -5.08 18.38 0.25
CA TRP A 442 -4.88 17.02 -0.22
C TRP A 442 -4.99 16.00 0.91
N ALA A 443 -4.30 16.22 2.04
CA ALA A 443 -4.33 15.32 3.19
C ALA A 443 -5.75 15.18 3.73
N SER A 444 -6.51 16.28 3.77
CA SER A 444 -7.89 16.26 4.22
C SER A 444 -8.80 15.43 3.30
N PHE A 445 -8.66 15.55 1.97
CA PHE A 445 -9.38 14.68 1.04
C PHE A 445 -9.01 13.20 1.17
N ILE A 446 -7.74 12.89 1.44
CA ILE A 446 -7.34 11.49 1.69
C ILE A 446 -8.03 10.97 2.95
N LEU A 447 -8.09 11.73 4.03
CA LEU A 447 -8.79 11.32 5.26
C LEU A 447 -10.30 11.12 5.04
N GLU A 448 -10.92 11.94 4.20
CA GLU A 448 -12.32 11.76 3.82
C GLU A 448 -12.53 10.39 3.14
N PHE A 449 -11.65 10.02 2.21
CA PHE A 449 -11.66 8.69 1.60
C PHE A 449 -11.36 7.58 2.62
N VAL A 450 -10.42 7.79 3.54
CA VAL A 450 -10.05 6.76 4.54
C VAL A 450 -11.24 6.39 5.41
N GLU A 451 -12.04 7.36 5.85
CA GLU A 451 -13.26 7.06 6.63
C GLU A 451 -14.36 6.42 5.79
N LEU A 452 -14.45 6.78 4.50
CA LEU A 452 -15.33 6.09 3.55
C LEU A 452 -14.92 4.63 3.36
N GLU A 453 -13.63 4.35 3.17
CA GLU A 453 -13.08 3.00 3.03
C GLU A 453 -13.34 2.18 4.30
N ARG A 454 -13.11 2.77 5.47
CA ARG A 454 -13.40 2.15 6.77
C ARG A 454 -14.87 1.74 6.91
N ALA A 455 -15.80 2.57 6.44
CA ALA A 455 -17.24 2.31 6.52
C ALA A 455 -17.71 1.22 5.54
N GLU A 456 -17.17 1.17 4.32
CA GLU A 456 -17.64 0.28 3.25
C GLU A 456 -16.90 -1.07 3.19
N LEU A 457 -15.64 -1.11 3.62
CA LEU A 457 -14.81 -2.31 3.52
C LEU A 457 -15.38 -3.53 4.27
N PRO A 458 -16.00 -3.42 5.47
CA PRO A 458 -16.57 -4.59 6.14
C PRO A 458 -17.61 -5.32 5.28
N GLY A 459 -18.48 -4.57 4.59
CA GLY A 459 -19.45 -5.15 3.67
C GLY A 459 -18.78 -5.86 2.49
N ALA A 460 -17.78 -5.22 1.89
CA ALA A 460 -17.02 -5.79 0.78
C ALA A 460 -16.22 -7.06 1.15
N LEU A 461 -15.79 -7.20 2.40
CA LEU A 461 -15.12 -8.39 2.90
C LEU A 461 -16.12 -9.54 3.15
N VAL A 462 -17.30 -9.25 3.71
CA VAL A 462 -18.34 -10.26 3.98
C VAL A 462 -18.98 -10.80 2.70
N GLU A 463 -19.11 -9.98 1.66
CA GLU A 463 -19.60 -10.43 0.35
C GLU A 463 -18.73 -11.54 -0.27
N LYS A 464 -17.46 -11.63 0.13
CA LYS A 464 -16.54 -12.68 -0.31
C LYS A 464 -16.64 -13.89 0.63
N ALA A 465 -17.66 -14.72 0.40
CA ALA A 465 -17.95 -15.91 1.21
C ALA A 465 -16.73 -16.84 1.42
N GLU A 466 -15.82 -16.91 0.46
CA GLU A 466 -14.57 -17.69 0.53
C GLU A 466 -13.62 -17.27 1.65
N LEU A 467 -13.73 -16.02 2.15
CA LEU A 467 -12.90 -15.50 3.23
C LEU A 467 -13.46 -15.81 4.62
N GLY A 468 -14.72 -16.21 4.73
CA GLY A 468 -15.35 -16.62 6.00
C GLY A 468 -15.43 -15.52 7.07
N TYR A 469 -15.34 -14.24 6.71
CA TYR A 469 -15.40 -13.14 7.67
C TYR A 469 -16.78 -13.00 8.32
N THR A 470 -16.81 -12.81 9.64
CA THR A 470 -17.96 -12.21 10.32
C THR A 470 -17.92 -10.68 10.15
N LEU A 471 -19.05 -10.00 10.31
CA LEU A 471 -19.08 -8.53 10.27
C LEU A 471 -18.16 -7.88 11.32
N GLU A 472 -18.11 -8.45 12.53
CA GLU A 472 -17.22 -7.98 13.60
C GLU A 472 -15.75 -8.14 13.21
N GLY A 473 -15.37 -9.31 12.68
CA GLY A 473 -14.01 -9.55 12.20
C GLY A 473 -13.63 -8.64 11.04
N ALA A 474 -14.54 -8.44 10.09
CA ALA A 474 -14.34 -7.55 8.96
C ALA A 474 -14.20 -6.07 9.39
N ALA A 475 -14.88 -5.65 10.46
CA ALA A 475 -14.74 -4.31 11.01
C ALA A 475 -13.35 -4.08 11.64
N VAL A 476 -12.82 -5.06 12.36
CA VAL A 476 -11.45 -5.00 12.91
C VAL A 476 -10.41 -4.90 11.79
N GLU A 477 -10.56 -5.70 10.72
CA GLU A 477 -9.69 -5.60 9.54
C GLU A 477 -9.77 -4.21 8.88
N ALA A 478 -10.98 -3.64 8.78
CA ALA A 478 -11.17 -2.31 8.23
C ALA A 478 -10.51 -1.21 9.08
N ASP A 479 -10.52 -1.34 10.41
CA ASP A 479 -9.77 -0.45 11.30
C ASP A 479 -8.25 -0.58 11.08
N GLY A 480 -7.74 -1.81 10.89
CA GLY A 480 -6.34 -2.04 10.53
C GLY A 480 -5.95 -1.41 9.19
N VAL A 481 -6.82 -1.52 8.18
CA VAL A 481 -6.63 -0.84 6.88
C VAL A 481 -6.64 0.67 7.06
N ARG A 482 -7.58 1.24 7.82
CA ARG A 482 -7.62 2.68 8.14
C ARG A 482 -6.30 3.16 8.73
N ASP A 483 -5.78 2.48 9.74
CA ASP A 483 -4.54 2.89 10.39
C ASP A 483 -3.34 2.79 9.44
N ASN A 484 -3.27 1.74 8.61
CA ASN A 484 -2.28 1.67 7.54
C ASN A 484 -2.42 2.82 6.52
N ARG A 485 -3.63 3.25 6.16
CA ARG A 485 -3.84 4.40 5.27
C ARG A 485 -3.36 5.72 5.90
N VAL A 486 -3.61 5.95 7.19
CA VAL A 486 -3.13 7.15 7.90
C VAL A 486 -1.60 7.17 7.94
N GLN A 487 -0.97 6.02 8.19
CA GLN A 487 0.49 5.89 8.12
C GLN A 487 1.02 6.17 6.70
N ASN A 488 0.36 5.65 5.66
CA ASN A 488 0.71 5.92 4.26
C ASN A 488 0.59 7.41 3.89
N LEU A 489 -0.42 8.11 4.42
CA LEU A 489 -0.55 9.57 4.29
C LEU A 489 0.65 10.27 4.92
N ALA A 490 1.02 9.93 6.16
CA ALA A 490 2.16 10.52 6.85
C ALA A 490 3.47 10.34 6.08
N ILE A 491 3.74 9.12 5.59
CA ILE A 491 4.91 8.79 4.77
C ILE A 491 4.90 9.59 3.46
N THR A 492 3.74 9.71 2.81
CA THR A 492 3.60 10.45 1.55
C THR A 492 3.87 11.95 1.75
N VAL A 493 3.36 12.53 2.83
CA VAL A 493 3.63 13.93 3.21
C VAL A 493 5.12 14.13 3.49
N ASP A 494 5.77 13.24 4.24
CA ASP A 494 7.21 13.31 4.53
C ASP A 494 8.05 13.30 3.25
N LYS A 495 7.75 12.39 2.31
CA LYS A 495 8.36 12.33 0.96
C LYS A 495 8.12 13.60 0.15
N ALA A 496 6.91 14.16 0.19
CA ALA A 496 6.58 15.41 -0.49
C ALA A 496 7.33 16.61 0.12
N LYS A 497 7.43 16.69 1.45
CA LYS A 497 8.17 17.74 2.16
C LYS A 497 9.66 17.70 1.83
N PHE A 498 10.27 16.51 1.76
CA PHE A 498 11.64 16.34 1.30
C PHE A 498 11.83 16.89 -0.13
N PHE A 499 10.92 16.60 -1.05
CA PHE A 499 11.02 17.17 -2.40
C PHE A 499 10.83 18.70 -2.40
N MET A 500 9.84 19.21 -1.66
CA MET A 500 9.49 20.63 -1.64
C MET A 500 10.53 21.54 -0.98
N ARG A 501 11.24 21.08 0.06
CA ARG A 501 12.30 21.90 0.69
C ARG A 501 13.43 22.23 -0.28
N HIS A 502 13.61 21.43 -1.32
CA HIS A 502 14.59 21.66 -2.39
C HIS A 502 14.06 22.55 -3.53
N GLN A 503 12.78 22.95 -3.48
CA GLN A 503 12.14 23.85 -4.43
C GLN A 503 12.03 25.27 -3.85
N THR A 504 13.13 25.84 -3.35
CA THR A 504 13.13 27.09 -2.55
C THR A 504 12.37 28.25 -3.20
N ALA A 505 12.47 28.43 -4.52
CA ALA A 505 11.76 29.48 -5.26
C ALA A 505 10.29 29.16 -5.56
N GLN A 506 9.85 27.93 -5.34
CA GLN A 506 8.51 27.41 -5.69
C GLN A 506 7.88 26.66 -4.51
N MET A 507 8.33 26.92 -3.27
CA MET A 507 7.94 26.14 -2.09
C MET A 507 6.42 26.15 -1.85
N GLN A 508 5.74 27.24 -2.19
CA GLN A 508 4.30 27.39 -2.03
C GLN A 508 3.49 26.97 -3.28
N VAL A 509 4.17 26.63 -4.38
CA VAL A 509 3.50 26.28 -5.64
C VAL A 509 2.89 24.89 -5.52
N ALA A 510 1.62 24.77 -5.89
CA ALA A 510 0.91 23.49 -5.92
C ALA A 510 1.48 22.53 -6.97
N PRO A 511 1.29 21.21 -6.83
CA PRO A 511 1.81 20.22 -7.77
C PRO A 511 1.32 20.39 -9.21
N LEU A 512 0.08 20.85 -9.37
CA LEU A 512 -0.58 21.03 -10.66
C LEU A 512 -1.06 22.48 -10.81
N HIS A 513 -0.92 23.02 -12.02
CA HIS A 513 -1.45 24.32 -12.43
C HIS A 513 -2.68 24.09 -13.31
N VAL A 514 -3.86 24.47 -12.84
CA VAL A 514 -5.09 24.48 -13.65
C VAL A 514 -4.99 25.63 -14.65
N LEU A 515 -5.17 25.32 -15.93
CA LEU A 515 -5.03 26.32 -16.99
C LEU A 515 -6.10 27.39 -16.87
N THR A 516 -5.68 28.63 -17.04
CA THR A 516 -6.56 29.77 -17.23
C THR A 516 -7.28 29.70 -18.58
N ASP A 517 -8.36 30.45 -18.74
CA ASP A 517 -9.13 30.49 -19.99
C ASP A 517 -8.25 30.85 -21.21
N ALA A 518 -7.34 31.83 -21.05
CA ALA A 518 -6.39 32.22 -22.08
C ALA A 518 -5.38 31.12 -22.44
N GLU A 519 -4.93 30.32 -21.47
CA GLU A 519 -4.03 29.18 -21.70
C GLU A 519 -4.78 28.02 -22.38
N VAL A 520 -6.06 27.82 -22.07
CA VAL A 520 -6.90 26.83 -22.79
C VAL A 520 -7.11 27.27 -24.24
N VAL A 521 -7.35 28.55 -24.50
CA VAL A 521 -7.42 29.09 -25.88
C VAL A 521 -6.13 28.85 -26.64
N GLU A 522 -4.98 29.04 -25.99
CA GLU A 522 -3.67 28.77 -26.56
C GLU A 522 -3.48 27.28 -26.87
N PHE A 523 -3.85 26.40 -25.94
CA PHE A 523 -3.71 24.95 -26.08
C PHE A 523 -4.67 24.36 -27.13
N LEU A 524 -5.92 24.81 -27.17
CA LEU A 524 -6.92 24.25 -28.07
C LEU A 524 -6.82 24.81 -29.48
N TRP A 525 -6.49 26.09 -29.66
CA TRP A 525 -6.53 26.71 -31.00
C TRP A 525 -5.37 27.64 -31.35
N SER A 526 -4.93 28.52 -30.46
CA SER A 526 -4.10 29.67 -30.89
C SER A 526 -2.60 29.40 -30.95
N GLY A 527 -2.10 28.48 -30.13
CA GLY A 527 -0.68 28.24 -29.99
C GLY A 527 -0.05 27.36 -31.06
N ALA A 528 1.27 27.38 -31.13
CA ALA A 528 2.04 26.62 -32.10
C ALA A 528 1.85 25.09 -31.98
N GLN A 529 1.48 24.60 -30.80
CA GLN A 529 1.19 23.19 -30.51
C GLN A 529 -0.31 22.91 -30.39
N SER A 530 -1.17 23.81 -30.87
CA SER A 530 -2.60 23.72 -30.61
C SER A 530 -3.23 22.50 -31.24
N ILE A 531 -4.17 21.89 -30.51
CA ILE A 531 -4.88 20.69 -30.97
C ILE A 531 -5.63 20.98 -32.27
N GLY A 532 -6.44 22.04 -32.29
CA GLY A 532 -7.29 22.38 -33.42
C GLY A 532 -6.53 22.71 -34.69
N ARG A 533 -5.47 23.53 -34.62
CA ARG A 533 -4.68 23.86 -35.83
C ARG A 533 -3.92 22.66 -36.35
N ARG A 534 -3.32 21.84 -35.47
CA ARG A 534 -2.65 20.60 -35.89
C ARG A 534 -3.64 19.65 -36.56
N SER A 535 -4.81 19.43 -35.95
CA SER A 535 -5.88 18.61 -36.53
C SER A 535 -6.36 19.13 -37.90
N ALA A 536 -6.56 20.44 -38.03
CA ALA A 536 -6.97 21.08 -39.28
C ALA A 536 -5.91 20.94 -40.39
N MET A 537 -4.63 21.17 -40.07
CA MET A 537 -3.52 21.02 -41.02
C MET A 537 -3.36 19.57 -41.48
N LEU A 538 -3.46 18.61 -40.55
CA LEU A 538 -3.45 17.19 -40.91
C LEU A 538 -4.64 16.84 -41.81
N ALA A 539 -5.84 17.29 -41.47
CA ALA A 539 -7.01 17.06 -42.31
C ALA A 539 -6.86 17.60 -43.73
N LEU A 540 -6.31 18.81 -43.91
CA LEU A 540 -6.05 19.38 -45.24
C LEU A 540 -5.13 18.50 -46.10
N GLN A 541 -4.09 17.92 -45.49
CA GLN A 541 -3.16 17.02 -46.20
C GLN A 541 -3.86 15.76 -46.72
N HIS A 542 -4.93 15.32 -46.04
CA HIS A 542 -5.69 14.13 -46.41
C HIS A 542 -6.90 14.41 -47.32
N ILE A 543 -7.47 15.62 -47.28
CA ILE A 543 -8.58 16.06 -48.16
C ILE A 543 -8.06 16.52 -49.53
N SER A 544 -6.93 17.23 -49.55
CA SER A 544 -6.31 17.76 -50.77
C SER A 544 -4.81 17.42 -50.79
N PRO A 545 -4.45 16.15 -51.07
CA PRO A 545 -3.05 15.76 -51.14
C PRO A 545 -2.34 16.54 -52.24
N ALA A 546 -1.24 17.21 -51.91
CA ALA A 546 -0.40 17.88 -52.89
C ALA A 546 0.09 16.86 -53.97
N PRO A 547 0.24 17.26 -55.25
CA PRO A 547 0.80 16.39 -56.26
C PRO A 547 2.22 15.96 -55.84
N ALA A 548 2.44 14.65 -55.69
CA ALA A 548 3.71 14.11 -55.21
C ALA A 548 4.85 14.37 -56.22
N ALA A 549 5.98 14.89 -55.74
CA ALA A 549 7.17 15.18 -56.54
C ALA A 549 7.98 13.94 -56.99
N SER A 550 7.47 12.71 -56.86
CA SER A 550 8.19 11.51 -57.30
C SER A 550 7.27 10.30 -57.55
N GLY A 551 7.04 9.97 -58.83
CA GLY A 551 6.98 8.64 -59.47
C GLY A 551 6.24 7.42 -58.89
N LYS A 552 5.64 7.45 -57.69
CA LYS A 552 4.84 6.34 -57.16
C LYS A 552 3.48 6.86 -56.71
N GLN A 553 2.48 6.71 -57.58
CA GLN A 553 1.07 6.97 -57.25
C GLN A 553 0.66 6.14 -56.03
N ARG A 554 0.49 6.78 -54.87
CA ARG A 554 -0.45 6.29 -53.86
C ARG A 554 -1.84 6.69 -54.35
N LYS A 555 -2.73 5.71 -54.60
CA LYS A 555 -4.13 5.98 -54.91
C LYS A 555 -4.71 6.92 -53.83
N PRO A 556 -5.35 8.05 -54.21
CA PRO A 556 -6.03 8.90 -53.24
C PRO A 556 -7.11 8.07 -52.52
N ALA A 557 -7.21 8.20 -51.21
CA ALA A 557 -8.18 7.46 -50.39
C ALA A 557 -9.64 7.84 -50.66
N ASN A 558 -9.89 8.79 -51.57
CA ASN A 558 -11.20 9.39 -51.84
C ASN A 558 -11.45 9.57 -53.35
N ALA A 559 -11.13 8.56 -54.17
CA ALA A 559 -11.34 8.62 -55.62
C ALA A 559 -12.83 8.74 -56.05
N ASP A 560 -13.77 8.54 -55.11
CA ASP A 560 -15.22 8.54 -55.35
C ASP A 560 -15.95 9.79 -54.80
N ALA A 561 -15.25 10.74 -54.17
CA ALA A 561 -15.88 11.99 -53.71
C ALA A 561 -16.11 12.94 -54.91
N PRO A 562 -17.31 13.51 -55.09
CA PRO A 562 -17.53 14.49 -56.15
C PRO A 562 -16.53 15.65 -55.97
N ASN A 563 -15.77 15.99 -57.02
CA ASN A 563 -14.65 16.94 -57.00
C ASN A 563 -14.94 18.28 -56.26
N GLY A 564 -16.20 18.68 -56.11
CA GLY A 564 -16.62 19.87 -55.35
C GLY A 564 -16.65 19.71 -53.83
N LEU A 565 -16.88 18.51 -53.26
CA LEU A 565 -17.04 18.32 -51.81
C LEU A 565 -15.71 18.42 -51.06
N ALA A 566 -14.65 17.83 -51.62
CA ALA A 566 -13.29 17.94 -51.09
C ALA A 566 -12.76 19.37 -51.16
N ALA A 567 -12.99 20.06 -52.29
CA ALA A 567 -12.62 21.47 -52.45
C ALA A 567 -13.37 22.38 -51.46
N LYS A 568 -14.67 22.14 -51.24
CA LYS A 568 -15.48 22.86 -50.25
C LYS A 568 -14.95 22.65 -48.82
N GLY A 569 -14.70 21.40 -48.42
CA GLY A 569 -14.17 21.09 -47.10
C GLY A 569 -12.79 21.70 -46.86
N ALA A 570 -11.91 21.67 -47.87
CA ALA A 570 -10.60 22.32 -47.79
C ALA A 570 -10.72 23.84 -47.64
N ALA A 571 -11.63 24.49 -48.36
CA ALA A 571 -11.87 25.93 -48.24
C ALA A 571 -12.42 26.32 -46.84
N GLU A 572 -13.34 25.54 -46.29
CA GLU A 572 -13.87 25.73 -44.94
C GLU A 572 -12.77 25.61 -43.87
N ILE A 573 -11.93 24.57 -43.94
CA ILE A 573 -10.82 24.39 -42.98
C ILE A 573 -9.79 25.52 -43.11
N GLN A 574 -9.49 25.98 -44.33
CA GLN A 574 -8.61 27.12 -44.54
C GLN A 574 -9.19 28.42 -43.97
N ALA A 575 -10.51 28.63 -44.07
CA ALA A 575 -11.19 29.76 -43.46
C ALA A 575 -11.10 29.69 -41.92
N LEU A 576 -11.30 28.50 -41.32
CA LEU A 576 -11.11 28.29 -39.89
C LEU A 576 -9.67 28.60 -39.43
N LEU A 577 -8.65 28.20 -40.20
CA LEU A 577 -7.25 28.49 -39.86
C LEU A 577 -6.89 29.98 -39.94
N LYS A 578 -7.64 30.75 -40.75
CA LYS A 578 -7.52 32.21 -40.90
C LYS A 578 -8.43 32.99 -39.94
N SER A 579 -9.29 32.30 -39.19
CA SER A 579 -10.19 32.95 -38.23
C SER A 579 -9.41 33.72 -37.16
N ALA A 580 -10.06 34.73 -36.59
CA ALA A 580 -9.50 35.48 -35.47
C ALA A 580 -9.26 34.56 -34.26
N ARG A 581 -8.35 34.98 -33.38
CA ARG A 581 -8.12 34.32 -32.10
C ARG A 581 -9.44 34.18 -31.34
N PRO A 582 -9.80 32.99 -30.81
CA PRO A 582 -10.99 32.81 -29.99
C PRO A 582 -10.96 33.74 -28.77
N ALA A 583 -12.12 34.28 -28.41
CA ALA A 583 -12.24 35.18 -27.27
C ALA A 583 -12.02 34.45 -25.93
N ASP A 584 -12.51 33.21 -25.84
CA ASP A 584 -12.46 32.39 -24.63
C ASP A 584 -12.38 30.89 -24.97
N ALA A 585 -12.26 30.06 -23.93
CA ALA A 585 -12.15 28.61 -24.12
C ALA A 585 -13.43 27.98 -24.70
N ALA A 586 -14.61 28.58 -24.49
CA ALA A 586 -15.86 28.11 -25.09
C ALA A 586 -15.86 28.31 -26.61
N ALA A 587 -15.44 29.48 -27.08
CA ALA A 587 -15.24 29.78 -28.49
C ALA A 587 -14.18 28.86 -29.12
N ALA A 588 -13.09 28.56 -28.41
CA ALA A 588 -12.08 27.61 -28.90
C ALA A 588 -12.64 26.19 -29.08
N ARG A 589 -13.47 25.70 -28.15
CA ARG A 589 -14.17 24.41 -28.29
C ARG A 589 -15.16 24.42 -29.46
N GLN A 590 -15.88 25.52 -29.67
CA GLN A 590 -16.80 25.66 -30.79
C GLN A 590 -16.08 25.57 -32.15
N LEU A 591 -14.84 26.05 -32.25
CA LEU A 591 -14.03 25.86 -33.46
C LEU A 591 -13.62 24.39 -33.66
N LEU A 592 -13.33 23.64 -32.60
CA LEU A 592 -13.11 22.19 -32.69
C LEU A 592 -14.37 21.45 -33.15
N CYS A 593 -15.54 21.81 -32.62
CA CYS A 593 -16.83 21.26 -33.06
C CYS A 593 -17.10 21.58 -34.53
N THR A 594 -16.84 22.82 -34.96
CA THR A 594 -17.02 23.25 -36.36
C THR A 594 -16.09 22.47 -37.29
N LEU A 595 -14.80 22.33 -36.92
CA LEU A 595 -13.85 21.50 -37.66
C LEU A 595 -14.35 20.06 -37.76
N ARG A 596 -14.81 19.47 -36.65
CA ARG A 596 -15.37 18.12 -36.63
C ARG A 596 -16.57 17.98 -37.58
N SER A 597 -17.51 18.92 -37.57
CA SER A 597 -18.67 18.90 -38.47
C SER A 597 -18.27 18.97 -39.94
N THR A 598 -17.27 19.77 -40.31
CA THR A 598 -16.73 19.77 -41.68
C THR A 598 -16.11 18.41 -42.02
N LEU A 599 -15.33 17.79 -41.12
CA LEU A 599 -14.69 16.50 -41.37
C LEU A 599 -15.67 15.33 -41.51
N LEU A 600 -16.77 15.32 -40.76
CA LEU A 600 -17.82 14.31 -40.91
C LEU A 600 -18.40 14.27 -42.32
N GLN A 601 -18.48 15.42 -43.00
CA GLN A 601 -18.96 15.50 -44.38
C GLN A 601 -17.94 14.99 -45.41
N GLN A 602 -16.66 14.86 -45.04
CA GLN A 602 -15.59 14.44 -45.95
C GLN A 602 -15.41 12.92 -46.06
N GLY A 603 -16.09 12.15 -45.19
CA GLY A 603 -16.17 10.70 -45.25
C GLY A 603 -15.42 9.94 -44.14
N PRO A 604 -15.48 8.60 -44.15
CA PRO A 604 -15.08 7.73 -43.04
C PRO A 604 -13.58 7.75 -42.72
N ALA A 605 -12.73 8.20 -43.64
CA ALA A 605 -11.29 8.33 -43.42
C ALA A 605 -10.93 9.33 -42.30
N HIS A 606 -11.85 10.23 -41.94
CA HIS A 606 -11.67 11.24 -40.90
C HIS A 606 -12.29 10.85 -39.55
N ALA A 607 -12.96 9.70 -39.46
CA ALA A 607 -13.76 9.33 -38.28
C ALA A 607 -12.95 9.29 -36.97
N ALA A 608 -11.71 8.81 -37.01
CA ALA A 608 -10.82 8.83 -35.83
C ALA A 608 -10.52 10.26 -35.35
N MET A 609 -10.28 11.19 -36.28
CA MET A 609 -10.08 12.60 -35.93
C MET A 609 -11.36 13.22 -35.39
N CYS A 610 -12.53 12.88 -35.93
CA CYS A 610 -13.82 13.37 -35.45
C CYS A 610 -14.10 12.92 -34.00
N ASP A 611 -13.85 11.65 -33.68
CA ASP A 611 -14.00 11.15 -32.31
C ASP A 611 -13.00 11.84 -31.36
N LEU A 612 -11.74 12.06 -31.79
CA LEU A 612 -10.73 12.76 -30.99
C LEU A 612 -11.08 14.23 -30.75
N LEU A 613 -11.55 14.95 -31.77
CA LEU A 613 -11.99 16.34 -31.64
C LEU A 613 -13.17 16.47 -30.67
N ALA A 614 -14.09 15.50 -30.65
CA ALA A 614 -15.16 15.48 -29.66
C ALA A 614 -14.61 15.33 -28.24
N LEU A 615 -13.66 14.42 -27.99
CA LEU A 615 -13.03 14.29 -26.67
C LEU A 615 -12.39 15.59 -26.18
N TYR A 616 -11.63 16.29 -27.04
CA TYR A 616 -11.02 17.57 -26.67
C TYR A 616 -12.06 18.69 -26.49
N ALA A 617 -13.07 18.76 -27.37
CA ALA A 617 -14.12 19.78 -27.28
C ALA A 617 -14.97 19.64 -26.01
N HIS A 618 -15.23 18.41 -25.57
CA HIS A 618 -15.99 18.14 -24.34
C HIS A 618 -15.18 18.26 -23.05
N THR A 619 -13.86 18.37 -23.14
CA THR A 619 -13.00 18.54 -21.95
C THR A 619 -13.10 19.97 -21.42
N GLN A 620 -13.53 20.12 -20.18
CA GLN A 620 -13.76 21.39 -19.49
C GLN A 620 -12.50 21.86 -18.75
N LEU A 621 -11.88 21.00 -17.95
CA LEU A 621 -10.69 21.33 -17.19
C LEU A 621 -9.42 20.80 -17.88
N PHE A 622 -8.46 21.69 -18.06
CA PHE A 622 -7.10 21.35 -18.43
C PHE A 622 -6.13 21.79 -17.34
N PHE A 623 -5.06 21.03 -17.13
CA PHE A 623 -4.01 21.37 -16.19
C PHE A 623 -2.63 20.97 -16.73
N SER A 624 -1.58 21.54 -16.13
CA SER A 624 -0.19 21.18 -16.40
C SER A 624 0.56 20.94 -15.09
N PRO A 625 1.54 20.01 -15.04
CA PRO A 625 2.39 19.85 -13.88
C PRO A 625 3.22 21.11 -13.67
N SER A 626 3.36 21.53 -12.41
CA SER A 626 4.21 22.65 -12.05
C SER A 626 5.67 22.37 -12.42
N LYS A 627 6.38 23.42 -12.83
CA LYS A 627 7.75 23.33 -13.37
C LYS A 627 8.80 23.24 -12.25
N PHE A 628 8.77 22.16 -11.47
CA PHE A 628 9.77 21.91 -10.43
C PHE A 628 11.12 21.50 -11.02
N LYS A 629 12.20 21.78 -10.27
CA LYS A 629 13.55 21.34 -10.64
C LYS A 629 13.72 19.85 -10.29
N PRO A 630 14.32 19.04 -11.17
CA PRO A 630 14.72 17.69 -10.80
C PRO A 630 15.74 17.73 -9.66
N LEU A 631 15.72 16.71 -8.81
CA LEU A 631 16.61 16.55 -7.65
C LEU A 631 17.23 15.16 -7.67
N THR A 632 18.46 15.01 -7.20
CA THR A 632 19.04 13.70 -6.89
C THR A 632 19.50 13.73 -5.44
N SER A 633 19.04 12.77 -4.63
CA SER A 633 19.43 12.70 -3.22
C SER A 633 20.89 12.26 -3.05
N ALA A 634 21.42 12.41 -1.83
CA ALA A 634 22.70 11.81 -1.46
C ALA A 634 22.61 10.28 -1.46
N GLU A 635 23.73 9.59 -1.73
CA GLU A 635 23.75 8.13 -1.75
C GLU A 635 23.36 7.55 -0.36
N ALA A 636 22.49 6.53 -0.34
CA ALA A 636 22.25 5.71 0.86
C ALA A 636 23.49 4.85 1.14
N THR A 637 24.04 4.90 2.35
CA THR A 637 25.31 4.22 2.65
C THR A 637 25.19 2.72 2.44
N LYS A 638 26.34 2.08 2.20
CA LYS A 638 26.44 0.63 2.15
C LYS A 638 26.25 0.12 3.58
N GLY A 639 25.03 -0.29 3.93
CA GLY A 639 24.84 -1.08 5.14
C GLY A 639 25.87 -2.21 5.13
N LYS A 640 26.62 -2.39 6.23
CA LYS A 640 27.60 -3.47 6.37
C LYS A 640 26.89 -4.82 6.56
N GLY A 641 26.00 -5.18 5.64
CA GLY A 641 25.46 -6.53 5.51
C GLY A 641 26.54 -7.42 4.91
N ALA A 642 26.73 -8.61 5.49
CA ALA A 642 27.79 -9.56 5.18
C ALA A 642 28.07 -9.69 3.66
N ALA A 643 29.13 -9.05 3.18
CA ALA A 643 29.59 -9.19 1.81
C ALA A 643 30.36 -10.52 1.66
N LYS A 644 29.72 -11.53 1.08
CA LYS A 644 30.48 -12.39 0.14
C LYS A 644 30.86 -11.49 -1.04
N LYS A 645 32.15 -11.51 -1.42
CA LYS A 645 32.72 -10.71 -2.53
C LYS A 645 31.87 -10.89 -3.80
N ALA A 646 31.06 -9.89 -4.14
CA ALA A 646 30.41 -9.82 -5.46
C ALA A 646 31.43 -9.34 -6.51
N PRO A 647 31.32 -9.78 -7.79
CA PRO A 647 32.22 -9.36 -8.86
C PRO A 647 32.12 -7.84 -9.09
N LYS A 648 33.24 -7.20 -9.43
CA LYS A 648 33.33 -5.76 -9.73
C LYS A 648 32.41 -5.37 -10.90
N ALA A 649 31.21 -4.88 -10.61
CA ALA A 649 30.41 -4.13 -11.57
C ALA A 649 30.89 -2.66 -11.58
N LYS A 650 31.21 -2.15 -12.77
CA LYS A 650 31.63 -0.75 -13.03
C LYS A 650 30.40 0.18 -13.04
N ALA A 651 30.45 1.27 -12.26
CA ALA A 651 29.59 2.48 -12.22
C ALA A 651 28.07 2.24 -12.06
N GLU A 652 27.31 2.91 -11.19
CA GLU A 652 27.30 4.33 -10.85
C GLU A 652 26.93 4.56 -9.37
N ALA A 653 27.70 5.39 -8.68
CA ALA A 653 27.40 5.95 -7.38
C ALA A 653 26.52 7.20 -7.58
N ALA A 654 25.21 7.02 -7.70
CA ALA A 654 24.26 8.13 -7.75
C ALA A 654 23.09 7.83 -6.80
N GLY A 655 22.68 8.82 -6.01
CA GLY A 655 21.49 8.71 -5.16
C GLY A 655 20.19 8.66 -5.99
N LYS A 656 19.05 8.71 -5.32
CA LYS A 656 17.75 8.53 -5.99
C LYS A 656 17.39 9.78 -6.80
N PRO A 657 17.09 9.65 -8.11
CA PRO A 657 16.60 10.76 -8.91
C PRO A 657 15.10 10.99 -8.66
N TYR A 658 14.73 12.24 -8.46
CA TYR A 658 13.37 12.77 -8.34
C TYR A 658 13.08 13.66 -9.56
N ARG A 659 12.11 13.23 -10.37
CA ARG A 659 11.75 13.93 -11.63
C ARG A 659 10.81 15.13 -11.34
N PRO A 660 10.66 16.08 -12.27
CA PRO A 660 9.78 17.25 -12.07
C PRO A 660 8.33 16.90 -11.71
N ALA A 661 7.79 15.79 -12.22
CA ALA A 661 6.43 15.33 -11.93
C ALA A 661 6.35 14.39 -10.71
N TYR A 662 7.38 14.35 -9.86
CA TYR A 662 7.47 13.46 -8.70
C TYR A 662 6.27 13.61 -7.76
N LEU A 663 5.91 14.85 -7.38
CA LEU A 663 4.78 15.10 -6.48
C LEU A 663 3.47 14.57 -7.07
N TRP A 664 3.20 14.84 -8.35
CA TRP A 664 1.98 14.33 -8.98
C TRP A 664 1.91 12.80 -8.89
N GLY A 665 2.99 12.10 -9.25
CA GLY A 665 3.02 10.64 -9.13
C GLY A 665 2.90 10.16 -7.68
N GLN A 666 3.62 10.79 -6.75
CA GLN A 666 3.67 10.39 -5.34
C GLN A 666 2.33 10.60 -4.63
N LEU A 667 1.61 11.69 -4.92
CA LEU A 667 0.29 11.97 -4.36
C LEU A 667 -0.80 11.08 -4.96
N THR A 668 -0.71 10.75 -6.26
CA THR A 668 -1.66 9.82 -6.90
C THR A 668 -1.43 8.37 -6.46
N ALA A 669 -0.21 7.99 -6.08
CA ALA A 669 0.17 6.66 -5.62
C ALA A 669 0.36 6.57 -4.09
N TRP A 670 -0.24 7.49 -3.32
CA TRP A 670 -0.03 7.64 -1.87
C TRP A 670 -0.28 6.40 -1.01
N PHE A 671 -1.06 5.43 -1.51
CA PHE A 671 -1.36 4.18 -0.81
C PHE A 671 -0.33 3.07 -1.12
N LYS A 672 0.68 3.38 -1.95
CA LYS A 672 1.78 2.48 -2.32
C LYS A 672 3.14 3.11 -1.99
N GLN A 673 3.79 2.66 -0.93
CA GLN A 673 5.04 3.25 -0.45
C GLN A 673 6.29 2.65 -1.08
N THR A 674 6.17 1.48 -1.71
CA THR A 674 7.30 0.74 -2.30
C THR A 674 7.59 1.11 -3.76
N VAL A 675 6.90 2.12 -4.32
CA VAL A 675 7.10 2.55 -5.71
C VAL A 675 8.40 3.35 -5.84
N TYR A 676 9.38 2.78 -6.54
CA TYR A 676 10.68 3.42 -6.76
C TYR A 676 10.58 4.74 -7.54
N ASP A 677 9.94 4.73 -8.71
CA ASP A 677 9.75 5.91 -9.57
C ASP A 677 8.25 6.13 -9.82
N PRO A 678 7.57 6.93 -8.98
CA PRO A 678 6.14 7.18 -9.14
C PRO A 678 5.81 7.98 -10.41
N THR A 679 6.79 8.67 -11.01
CA THR A 679 6.58 9.37 -12.29
C THR A 679 6.46 8.39 -13.45
N ALA A 680 7.22 7.28 -13.41
CA ALA A 680 7.14 6.24 -14.43
C ALA A 680 5.76 5.53 -14.41
N SER A 681 5.28 5.14 -13.23
CA SER A 681 3.95 4.55 -13.06
C SER A 681 2.85 5.50 -13.53
N LEU A 682 2.89 6.76 -13.10
CA LEU A 682 1.95 7.78 -13.53
C LEU A 682 1.91 7.96 -15.06
N SER A 683 3.06 7.88 -15.73
CA SER A 683 3.12 8.05 -17.19
C SER A 683 2.40 6.94 -17.95
N ALA A 684 2.33 5.73 -17.40
CA ALA A 684 1.59 4.62 -18.00
C ALA A 684 0.08 4.78 -17.74
N ASP A 685 -0.29 5.03 -16.47
CA ASP A 685 -1.68 5.05 -16.01
C ASP A 685 -2.50 6.20 -16.62
N ARG A 686 -1.85 7.32 -16.95
CA ARG A 686 -2.53 8.50 -17.51
C ARG A 686 -3.05 8.35 -18.95
N ARG A 687 -2.61 7.32 -19.69
CA ARG A 687 -2.92 7.18 -21.12
C ARG A 687 -4.41 6.91 -21.31
N GLY A 688 -5.08 7.83 -22.00
CA GLY A 688 -6.51 7.72 -22.30
C GLY A 688 -7.43 7.94 -21.10
N THR A 689 -6.87 8.16 -19.91
CA THR A 689 -7.61 8.53 -18.70
C THR A 689 -7.55 10.03 -18.50
N VAL A 690 -6.38 10.59 -18.19
CA VAL A 690 -6.17 12.05 -18.03
C VAL A 690 -5.32 12.66 -19.15
N SER A 691 -4.71 11.84 -20.00
CA SER A 691 -3.99 12.27 -21.20
C SER A 691 -4.75 11.79 -22.43
N LEU A 692 -5.34 12.71 -23.19
CA LEU A 692 -5.98 12.39 -24.47
C LEU A 692 -4.94 12.07 -25.57
N PRO A 693 -5.35 11.37 -26.64
CA PRO A 693 -4.47 11.06 -27.77
C PRO A 693 -3.93 12.31 -28.50
N ASP A 694 -2.76 12.15 -29.12
CA ASP A 694 -2.12 13.12 -30.00
C ASP A 694 -2.83 13.13 -31.39
N PRO A 695 -3.17 14.30 -31.97
CA PRO A 695 -3.86 14.40 -33.25
C PRO A 695 -3.23 13.60 -34.39
N GLU A 696 -1.91 13.52 -34.42
CA GLU A 696 -1.12 12.81 -35.43
C GLU A 696 -1.43 11.31 -35.48
N SER A 697 -1.91 10.73 -34.37
CA SER A 697 -2.29 9.31 -34.34
C SER A 697 -3.61 9.01 -35.06
N ALA A 698 -4.45 10.02 -35.29
CA ALA A 698 -5.74 9.85 -35.97
C ALA A 698 -5.60 9.62 -37.49
N TYR A 699 -4.43 9.84 -38.09
CA TYR A 699 -4.16 9.65 -39.53
C TYR A 699 -3.03 8.64 -39.78
N CYS A 700 -3.19 7.41 -39.28
CA CYS A 700 -2.31 6.29 -39.60
C CYS A 700 -2.88 5.45 -40.77
N PRO A 701 -2.12 4.55 -41.41
CA PRO A 701 -2.62 3.74 -42.53
C PRO A 701 -3.90 2.94 -42.21
N ALA A 702 -4.09 2.54 -40.95
CA ALA A 702 -5.28 1.85 -40.49
C ALA A 702 -6.51 2.77 -40.40
N THR A 703 -6.35 4.07 -40.07
CA THR A 703 -7.48 5.01 -40.01
C THR A 703 -7.86 5.53 -41.39
N THR A 704 -6.87 5.81 -42.25
CA THR A 704 -7.11 6.35 -43.60
C THR A 704 -7.72 5.36 -44.59
N SER A 705 -7.76 4.06 -44.24
CA SER A 705 -8.40 3.00 -45.03
C SER A 705 -9.85 2.70 -44.61
N GLY A 706 -10.42 3.48 -43.68
CA GLY A 706 -11.76 3.25 -43.13
C GLY A 706 -11.84 2.11 -42.11
N LYS A 707 -10.73 1.37 -41.87
CA LYS A 707 -10.67 0.26 -40.91
C LYS A 707 -10.82 0.71 -39.45
N TYR A 708 -10.73 2.00 -39.15
CA TYR A 708 -11.08 2.48 -37.82
C TYR A 708 -12.53 2.15 -37.44
N LEU A 709 -13.47 2.35 -38.37
CA LEU A 709 -14.89 2.08 -38.17
C LEU A 709 -15.20 0.57 -38.20
N THR A 710 -14.56 -0.18 -39.10
CA THR A 710 -14.90 -1.59 -39.40
C THR A 710 -13.99 -2.62 -38.72
N GLY A 711 -12.79 -2.22 -38.31
CA GLY A 711 -11.72 -3.09 -37.79
C GLY A 711 -11.67 -3.22 -36.27
N GLY A 712 -12.74 -2.86 -35.56
CA GLY A 712 -12.85 -3.03 -34.11
C GLY A 712 -12.20 -1.94 -33.25
N GLU A 713 -11.30 -1.11 -33.79
CA GLU A 713 -10.65 -0.02 -33.05
C GLU A 713 -11.64 0.99 -32.44
N ARG A 714 -12.62 1.45 -33.23
CA ARG A 714 -13.66 2.35 -32.71
C ARG A 714 -14.54 1.69 -31.66
N LYS A 715 -14.87 0.40 -31.85
CA LYS A 715 -15.61 -0.36 -30.85
C LYS A 715 -14.81 -0.45 -29.54
N ALA A 716 -13.51 -0.74 -29.63
CA ALA A 716 -12.62 -0.77 -28.47
C ALA A 716 -12.55 0.59 -27.76
N LEU A 717 -12.48 1.70 -28.51
CA LEU A 717 -12.60 3.05 -27.93
C LEU A 717 -13.91 3.19 -27.14
N LEU A 718 -15.05 2.93 -27.76
CA LEU A 718 -16.35 3.06 -27.12
C LEU A 718 -16.49 2.14 -25.89
N ASP A 719 -16.00 0.90 -25.97
CA ASP A 719 -15.98 -0.03 -24.84
C ASP A 719 -15.10 0.50 -23.69
N MET A 720 -13.91 1.06 -24.00
CA MET A 720 -13.04 1.68 -22.98
C MET A 720 -13.70 2.87 -22.30
N LEU A 721 -14.32 3.78 -23.06
CA LEU A 721 -15.02 4.94 -22.48
C LEU A 721 -16.22 4.47 -21.62
N THR A 722 -16.99 3.49 -22.08
CA THR A 722 -18.26 3.13 -21.43
C THR A 722 -18.11 2.18 -20.25
N ARG A 723 -17.18 1.22 -20.32
CA ARG A 723 -17.05 0.15 -19.32
C ARG A 723 -15.89 0.38 -18.35
N THR A 724 -14.83 1.02 -18.81
CA THR A 724 -13.57 1.14 -18.06
C THR A 724 -12.92 2.53 -18.19
N PRO A 725 -13.66 3.64 -17.96
CA PRO A 725 -13.14 4.99 -18.21
C PRO A 725 -11.92 5.36 -17.35
N PHE A 726 -11.74 4.68 -16.23
CA PHE A 726 -10.64 4.87 -15.26
C PHE A 726 -9.41 3.98 -15.54
N VAL A 727 -9.46 3.11 -16.54
CA VAL A 727 -8.37 2.19 -16.89
C VAL A 727 -7.51 2.79 -18.01
N MET A 728 -6.19 2.67 -17.90
CA MET A 728 -5.27 3.12 -18.94
C MET A 728 -5.57 2.43 -20.28
N TRP A 729 -5.44 3.16 -21.38
CA TRP A 729 -5.66 2.57 -22.69
C TRP A 729 -4.47 1.68 -23.10
N PRO A 730 -4.73 0.51 -23.72
CA PRO A 730 -3.66 -0.39 -24.16
C PRO A 730 -2.74 0.25 -25.20
N THR A 731 -1.46 -0.09 -25.14
CA THR A 731 -0.45 0.34 -26.14
C THR A 731 -0.64 -0.32 -27.51
N SER A 732 -1.48 -1.35 -27.59
CA SER A 732 -1.85 -2.02 -28.84
C SER A 732 -2.88 -1.26 -29.67
N THR A 733 -3.53 -0.23 -29.09
CA THR A 733 -4.47 0.62 -29.83
C THR A 733 -3.73 1.53 -30.82
N LEU A 734 -4.45 2.12 -31.78
CA LEU A 734 -3.87 3.08 -32.72
C LEU A 734 -3.38 4.39 -32.08
N TRP A 735 -3.84 4.70 -30.87
CA TRP A 735 -3.68 6.00 -30.24
C TRP A 735 -2.27 6.23 -29.69
N SER A 736 -1.65 7.34 -30.07
CA SER A 736 -0.40 7.80 -29.48
C SER A 736 -0.69 8.83 -28.39
N PHE A 737 0.08 8.80 -27.30
CA PHE A 737 -0.04 9.75 -26.18
C PHE A 737 1.18 10.66 -26.07
N LYS A 738 1.75 11.03 -27.23
CA LYS A 738 2.77 12.08 -27.28
C LYS A 738 2.12 13.39 -26.82
N ASN A 739 2.78 14.06 -25.88
CA ASN A 739 2.27 15.29 -25.29
C ASN A 739 3.42 16.28 -25.14
N ALA A 740 3.65 17.05 -26.21
CA ALA A 740 4.68 18.09 -26.26
C ALA A 740 4.29 19.30 -25.39
N ALA A 741 3.00 19.65 -25.37
CA ALA A 741 2.47 20.76 -24.59
C ALA A 741 2.50 20.53 -23.07
N LYS A 742 2.59 19.28 -22.62
CA LYS A 742 2.49 18.88 -21.19
C LYS A 742 1.18 19.33 -20.54
N VAL A 743 0.10 19.36 -21.32
CA VAL A 743 -1.25 19.68 -20.86
C VAL A 743 -2.06 18.39 -20.77
N TYR A 744 -2.80 18.24 -19.69
CA TYR A 744 -3.61 17.06 -19.36
C TYR A 744 -5.04 17.50 -19.05
N GLY A 745 -5.98 16.61 -19.25
CA GLY A 745 -7.41 16.87 -19.17
C GLY A 745 -8.15 15.84 -20.00
N SER A 746 -9.34 15.47 -19.55
CA SER A 746 -10.25 14.61 -20.30
C SER A 746 -11.68 14.76 -19.78
N PRO A 747 -12.69 14.37 -20.56
CA PRO A 747 -14.07 14.41 -20.08
C PRO A 747 -14.31 13.37 -18.96
N MET A 748 -13.52 12.29 -18.92
CA MET A 748 -13.55 11.30 -17.83
C MET A 748 -13.06 11.90 -16.51
N LEU A 749 -12.00 12.72 -16.56
CA LEU A 749 -11.52 13.43 -15.38
C LEU A 749 -12.51 14.51 -14.93
N ASP A 750 -13.14 15.23 -15.87
CA ASP A 750 -14.17 16.22 -15.55
C ASP A 750 -15.36 15.57 -14.81
N ALA A 751 -15.76 14.38 -15.25
CA ALA A 751 -16.81 13.62 -14.60
C ALA A 751 -16.39 13.18 -13.19
N ALA A 752 -15.15 12.68 -13.02
CA ALA A 752 -14.61 12.35 -11.69
C ALA A 752 -14.53 13.59 -10.77
N LEU A 753 -14.17 14.77 -11.29
CA LEU A 753 -14.16 16.03 -10.55
C LEU A 753 -15.55 16.43 -10.06
N ARG A 754 -16.59 16.28 -10.89
CA ARG A 754 -17.98 16.54 -10.50
C ARG A 754 -18.45 15.55 -9.44
N CYS A 755 -18.22 14.26 -9.65
CA CYS A 755 -18.55 13.20 -8.69
C CYS A 755 -17.88 13.44 -7.33
N SER A 756 -16.59 13.78 -7.34
CA SER A 756 -15.82 14.11 -6.13
C SER A 756 -16.39 15.31 -5.37
N ARG A 757 -16.90 16.34 -6.05
CA ARG A 757 -17.57 17.48 -5.41
C ARG A 757 -18.96 17.16 -4.88
N ALA A 758 -19.64 16.21 -5.50
CA ALA A 758 -20.97 15.75 -5.09
C ALA A 758 -20.94 14.62 -4.04
N GLY A 759 -19.75 14.09 -3.69
CA GLY A 759 -19.61 12.92 -2.82
C GLY A 759 -20.08 11.61 -3.45
N THR A 760 -20.15 11.53 -4.79
CA THR A 760 -20.64 10.37 -5.54
C THR A 760 -19.51 9.70 -6.32
N THR A 761 -19.79 8.52 -6.91
CA THR A 761 -18.90 7.87 -7.89
C THR A 761 -19.36 8.15 -9.30
N LEU A 762 -18.46 7.97 -10.26
CA LEU A 762 -18.83 7.92 -11.67
C LEU A 762 -19.77 6.73 -11.95
N SER A 763 -21.08 6.97 -11.88
CA SER A 763 -22.11 6.06 -12.34
C SER A 763 -22.69 6.55 -13.68
N ALA A 764 -23.40 5.69 -14.39
CA ALA A 764 -24.26 6.11 -15.50
C ALA A 764 -25.18 7.26 -15.02
N GLY A 765 -25.30 8.35 -15.78
CA GLY A 765 -26.13 9.51 -15.42
C GLY A 765 -25.43 10.88 -15.31
N ASP A 766 -24.12 10.99 -15.58
CA ASP A 766 -23.52 12.31 -15.79
C ASP A 766 -23.96 12.84 -17.16
N ALA A 767 -24.88 13.81 -17.17
CA ALA A 767 -25.51 14.33 -18.38
C ALA A 767 -24.51 14.82 -19.44
N THR A 768 -23.35 15.37 -19.03
CA THR A 768 -22.33 15.85 -19.97
C THR A 768 -21.52 14.69 -20.57
N TRP A 769 -21.20 13.69 -19.75
CA TRP A 769 -20.54 12.47 -20.19
C TRP A 769 -21.45 11.62 -21.10
N ASP A 770 -22.72 11.48 -20.73
CA ASP A 770 -23.73 10.76 -21.50
C ASP A 770 -24.03 11.46 -22.83
N ALA A 771 -23.98 12.80 -22.86
CA ALA A 771 -24.08 13.57 -24.10
C ALA A 771 -22.91 13.27 -25.06
N LEU A 772 -21.68 13.26 -24.56
CA LEU A 772 -20.50 12.88 -25.35
C LEU A 772 -20.61 11.44 -25.86
N LEU A 773 -21.00 10.48 -25.02
CA LEU A 773 -21.17 9.09 -25.44
C LEU A 773 -22.26 8.94 -26.50
N THR A 774 -23.35 9.69 -26.38
CA THR A 774 -24.43 9.73 -27.38
C THR A 774 -23.93 10.32 -28.68
N GLU A 775 -23.21 11.45 -28.63
CA GLU A 775 -22.61 12.09 -29.79
C GLU A 775 -21.66 11.13 -30.53
N LEU A 776 -20.75 10.47 -29.80
CA LEU A 776 -19.83 9.49 -30.37
C LEU A 776 -20.59 8.31 -30.98
N ARG A 777 -21.64 7.79 -30.35
CA ARG A 777 -22.43 6.68 -30.92
C ARG A 777 -23.22 7.10 -32.17
N SER A 778 -23.70 8.33 -32.22
CA SER A 778 -24.54 8.85 -33.31
C SER A 778 -23.76 9.25 -34.57
N ALA A 779 -22.45 9.48 -34.47
CA ALA A 779 -21.60 9.92 -35.58
C ALA A 779 -21.27 8.82 -36.61
N SER A 780 -22.17 7.84 -36.78
CA SER A 780 -22.06 6.69 -37.69
C SER A 780 -22.63 6.99 -39.07
#